data_AF-A0AAP5JUS8-F1
#
_entry.id   AF-A0AAP5JUS8-F1
#
_cell.length_a   1.000
_cell.length_b   1.000
_cell.length_c   1.000
_cell.angle_alpha   90.00
_cell.angle_beta   90.00
_cell.angle_gamma   90.00
#
_symmetry.space_group_name_H-M   'P 1'
#
loop_
_entity.id
_entity.type
_entity.pdbx_description
1 polymer ?
#
loop_
_entity_poly.entity_id
_entity_poly.type
_entity_poly.pdbx_seq_one_letter_code
_entity_poly.pdbx_strand_id
1 'polypeptide(L)'
;MSNEFSISPSQRETMHHFLNMGHGDILAVNGPPGTGKTTLLQSIVSTLWVTHAAEGGEPPIILAASTNNQAVTNVIDSFGQVTEKDAPYTDPSLIGRWIPGIKSYGLYLPRSLSPKEQTAYSKKYHITDTYEGQFPQQIEEAAKLEEKETFFLKKFNTYTKLNTQDLQVALEELHRRLLETLSEISKGIMLFEQMVQMKTRLEEKYGTFDLEQLTRELQHTLKQKNTGKGELLLILKEWSGSIPFWMKWLSWTSSIQTKMYLHNAAFFHERNIKIVEEHLGNHKRIEVEFQDRLRQIAVDIKGIEEQLQVVGEDRMLWNNLKVAWEQWHAVYPYLNIDLKNDTSLIEELDKTLRFNAFKLATHYWEARWLIEMKTKQPRQNKDYYSETAHLAKWRRYCKLTPCLVSTLHMTPNYFRTGKEPLFEAIDLLIIDEAGQVSPEVAAPTFSLAKKSVIVGDVLQIEPVWSITSSIDTANLCDCKVIDVMNGEAYEAVSDKGICASSGSVMRIAQRASRYQRYEEIRGMFLSEHRRCVSEIIQYCNELAYKGKLQPLRPSVKDFPLPHMGYAHIKGTPMLKTGSRCNPKEAQAIVEWIKANQNRLLAYYNEPRILKGEKPLTVRELFGIVTPFTAQKNELKRWLNNAGLGEITAGTVHALQGAERQIVIFSPVYSYNDNNFFFDKGESMLNVAVSRAKDSFLVFGNMKIFDQASLKPSGILAKFLFEKSENQLNVVKKER
;
A
#
# COMPACT_ATOMS: atom_id res chain seq x y z
N MET A 1 1.93 -11.98 -1.35
CA MET A 1 1.67 -13.31 -0.73
C MET A 1 0.23 -13.78 -0.93
N SER A 2 -0.78 -12.94 -0.68
CA SER A 2 -2.18 -13.23 -1.06
C SER A 2 -2.47 -12.73 -2.48
N ASN A 3 -3.49 -13.29 -3.11
CA ASN A 3 -4.06 -12.89 -4.39
C ASN A 3 -5.33 -12.01 -4.26
N GLU A 4 -5.78 -11.71 -3.04
CA GLU A 4 -7.07 -11.01 -2.81
C GLU A 4 -7.00 -9.51 -3.11
N PHE A 5 -5.88 -8.86 -2.76
CA PHE A 5 -5.73 -7.40 -2.81
C PHE A 5 -4.40 -7.00 -3.40
N SER A 6 -4.42 -5.99 -4.27
CA SER A 6 -3.22 -5.29 -4.74
C SER A 6 -2.69 -4.34 -3.66
N ILE A 7 -1.40 -3.99 -3.74
CA ILE A 7 -0.84 -2.96 -2.87
C ILE A 7 -1.30 -1.57 -3.32
N SER A 8 -1.52 -0.67 -2.35
CA SER A 8 -1.97 0.70 -2.62
C SER A 8 -0.83 1.57 -3.20
N PRO A 9 -1.13 2.73 -3.82
CA PRO A 9 -0.11 3.64 -4.35
C PRO A 9 0.98 4.01 -3.34
N SER A 10 0.62 4.40 -2.11
CA SER A 10 1.64 4.72 -1.08
C SER A 10 2.48 3.51 -0.64
N GLN A 11 1.90 2.30 -0.68
CA GLN A 11 2.64 1.06 -0.43
C GLN A 11 3.59 0.72 -1.60
N ARG A 12 3.19 0.97 -2.86
CA ARG A 12 4.05 0.80 -4.04
C ARG A 12 5.26 1.73 -3.99
N GLU A 13 5.04 2.99 -3.67
CA GLU A 13 6.12 3.97 -3.49
C GLU A 13 7.07 3.51 -2.37
N THR A 14 6.52 3.02 -1.24
CA THR A 14 7.33 2.45 -0.15
C THR A 14 8.16 1.26 -0.63
N MET A 15 7.57 0.35 -1.42
CA MET A 15 8.28 -0.78 -2.02
C MET A 15 9.40 -0.33 -2.95
N HIS A 16 9.17 0.69 -3.76
CA HIS A 16 10.20 1.27 -4.63
C HIS A 16 11.42 1.76 -3.83
N HIS A 17 11.20 2.48 -2.74
CA HIS A 17 12.30 2.93 -1.87
C HIS A 17 12.97 1.79 -1.12
N PHE A 18 12.19 0.81 -0.64
CA PHE A 18 12.71 -0.39 0.01
C PHE A 18 13.67 -1.19 -0.89
N LEU A 19 13.31 -1.38 -2.16
CA LEU A 19 14.14 -2.11 -3.13
C LEU A 19 15.47 -1.40 -3.42
N ASN A 20 15.54 -0.09 -3.20
CA ASN A 20 16.75 0.72 -3.36
C ASN A 20 17.57 0.84 -2.06
N MET A 21 17.21 0.13 -0.98
CA MET A 21 17.96 0.16 0.28
C MET A 21 19.25 -0.68 0.19
N GLY A 22 20.35 -0.05 0.60
CA GLY A 22 21.66 -0.68 0.80
C GLY A 22 21.85 -1.25 2.22
N HIS A 23 23.07 -1.72 2.49
CA HIS A 23 23.51 -2.10 3.82
C HIS A 23 23.58 -0.87 4.74
N GLY A 24 23.15 -1.02 5.99
CA GLY A 24 23.05 0.05 6.99
C GLY A 24 21.80 0.91 6.90
N ASP A 25 21.01 0.80 5.83
CA ASP A 25 19.83 1.66 5.63
C ASP A 25 18.67 1.32 6.59
N ILE A 26 17.99 2.37 7.04
CA ILE A 26 16.76 2.31 7.85
C ILE A 26 15.63 3.00 7.09
N LEU A 27 14.57 2.26 6.77
CA LEU A 27 13.37 2.82 6.16
C LEU A 27 12.27 2.95 7.21
N ALA A 28 11.89 4.18 7.54
CA ALA A 28 10.71 4.43 8.36
C ALA A 28 9.45 4.39 7.50
N VAL A 29 8.41 3.73 8.00
CA VAL A 29 7.09 3.66 7.38
C VAL A 29 6.04 4.06 8.42
N ASN A 30 5.55 5.29 8.32
CA ASN A 30 4.40 5.76 9.07
C ASN A 30 3.15 5.07 8.55
N GLY A 31 2.65 4.11 9.33
CA GLY A 31 1.47 3.34 9.01
C GLY A 31 0.38 3.57 10.05
N PRO A 32 -0.51 4.56 9.86
CA PRO A 32 -1.70 4.69 10.69
C PRO A 32 -2.55 3.41 10.73
N PRO A 33 -3.50 3.29 11.67
CA PRO A 33 -4.35 2.12 11.75
C PRO A 33 -5.16 1.97 10.45
N GLY A 34 -5.29 0.76 9.90
CA GLY A 34 -6.13 0.50 8.72
C GLY A 34 -5.52 0.88 7.37
N THR A 35 -4.24 1.26 7.30
CA THR A 35 -3.53 1.63 6.06
C THR A 35 -2.79 0.48 5.37
N GLY A 36 -3.03 -0.76 5.81
CA GLY A 36 -2.48 -1.96 5.19
C GLY A 36 -1.00 -2.26 5.50
N LYS A 37 -0.49 -1.85 6.67
CA LYS A 37 0.87 -2.21 7.16
C LYS A 37 1.21 -3.67 6.93
N THR A 38 0.32 -4.59 7.32
CA THR A 38 0.50 -6.03 7.17
C THR A 38 0.66 -6.46 5.72
N THR A 39 -0.15 -5.91 4.82
CA THR A 39 -0.06 -6.17 3.37
C THR A 39 1.30 -5.71 2.83
N LEU A 40 1.78 -4.53 3.25
CA LEU A 40 3.12 -4.06 2.89
C LEU A 40 4.21 -5.01 3.38
N LEU A 41 4.17 -5.44 4.65
CA LEU A 41 5.18 -6.35 5.22
C LEU A 41 5.21 -7.70 4.49
N GLN A 42 4.03 -8.27 4.19
CA GLN A 42 3.93 -9.49 3.38
C GLN A 42 4.54 -9.29 1.99
N SER A 43 4.28 -8.15 1.35
CA SER A 43 4.84 -7.82 0.04
C SER A 43 6.38 -7.74 0.09
N ILE A 44 6.94 -7.02 1.07
CA ILE A 44 8.39 -6.93 1.32
C ILE A 44 9.01 -8.33 1.44
N VAL A 45 8.45 -9.18 2.30
CA VAL A 45 8.96 -10.54 2.52
C VAL A 45 8.85 -11.37 1.24
N SER A 46 7.70 -11.35 0.56
CA SER A 46 7.52 -12.14 -0.66
C SER A 46 8.42 -11.68 -1.80
N THR A 47 8.63 -10.37 -1.96
CA THR A 47 9.50 -9.84 -3.01
C THR A 47 10.93 -10.30 -2.78
N LEU A 48 11.49 -10.13 -1.58
CA LEU A 48 12.85 -10.62 -1.29
C LEU A 48 12.98 -12.14 -1.51
N TRP A 49 11.99 -12.92 -1.05
CA TRP A 49 12.05 -14.37 -1.15
C TRP A 49 11.96 -14.88 -2.59
N VAL A 50 11.17 -14.21 -3.44
CA VAL A 50 11.08 -14.46 -4.88
C VAL A 50 12.36 -14.03 -5.60
N THR A 51 12.89 -12.84 -5.29
CA THR A 51 14.11 -12.32 -5.90
C THR A 51 15.29 -13.27 -5.65
N HIS A 52 15.51 -13.69 -4.40
CA HIS A 52 16.59 -14.62 -4.07
C HIS A 52 16.41 -16.01 -4.72
N ALA A 53 15.16 -16.46 -4.93
CA ALA A 53 14.89 -17.71 -5.65
C ALA A 53 15.25 -17.57 -7.13
N ALA A 54 14.87 -16.46 -7.75
CA ALA A 54 15.19 -16.15 -9.14
C ALA A 54 16.71 -16.04 -9.36
N GLU A 55 17.45 -15.47 -8.41
CA GLU A 55 18.92 -15.39 -8.42
C GLU A 55 19.60 -16.75 -8.17
N GLY A 56 18.88 -17.76 -7.69
CA GLY A 56 19.42 -19.08 -7.34
C GLY A 56 20.26 -19.12 -6.06
N GLY A 57 20.29 -18.02 -5.28
CA GLY A 57 21.10 -17.87 -4.07
C GLY A 57 20.58 -18.63 -2.85
N GLU A 58 20.99 -18.21 -1.65
CA GLU A 58 20.40 -18.66 -0.38
C GLU A 58 19.22 -17.75 0.02
N PRO A 59 18.18 -18.28 0.71
CA PRO A 59 17.00 -17.51 1.05
C PRO A 59 17.35 -16.46 2.11
N PRO A 60 16.79 -15.23 2.05
CA PRO A 60 17.07 -14.16 3.00
C PRO A 60 16.65 -14.56 4.43
N ILE A 61 17.44 -14.17 5.43
CA ILE A 61 17.06 -14.25 6.85
C ILE A 61 16.30 -12.97 7.17
N ILE A 62 14.97 -13.06 7.19
CA ILE A 62 14.09 -11.94 7.51
C ILE A 62 13.51 -12.16 8.89
N LEU A 63 13.68 -11.18 9.78
CA LEU A 63 13.13 -11.20 11.13
C LEU A 63 12.14 -10.06 11.31
N ALA A 64 10.90 -10.38 11.66
CA ALA A 64 9.95 -9.42 12.19
C ALA A 64 9.94 -9.46 13.73
N ALA A 65 10.07 -8.29 14.35
CA ALA A 65 10.18 -8.15 15.79
C ALA A 65 9.23 -7.09 16.34
N SER A 66 8.80 -7.27 17.60
CA SER A 66 8.05 -6.25 18.35
C SER A 66 8.33 -6.38 19.86
N THR A 67 7.81 -5.47 20.68
CA THR A 67 8.07 -5.43 22.14
C THR A 67 7.24 -6.41 22.95
N ASN A 68 6.02 -6.71 22.52
CA ASN A 68 5.09 -7.53 23.28
C ASN A 68 4.55 -8.72 22.49
N ASN A 69 4.11 -9.75 23.21
CA ASN A 69 3.62 -10.98 22.62
C ASN A 69 2.38 -10.76 21.73
N GLN A 70 1.51 -9.79 22.04
CA GLN A 70 0.31 -9.53 21.24
C GLN A 70 0.65 -8.97 19.86
N ALA A 71 1.57 -8.01 19.78
CA ALA A 71 2.05 -7.44 18.53
C ALA A 71 2.80 -8.51 17.71
N VAL A 72 3.62 -9.34 18.36
CA VAL A 72 4.24 -10.50 17.73
C VAL A 72 3.18 -11.48 17.19
N THR A 73 2.13 -11.76 17.96
CA THR A 73 1.01 -12.58 17.50
C THR A 73 0.31 -11.96 16.28
N ASN A 74 0.08 -10.64 16.26
CA ASN A 74 -0.52 -9.97 15.11
C ASN A 74 0.36 -10.11 13.84
N VAL A 75 1.68 -10.03 13.99
CA VAL A 75 2.63 -10.23 12.89
C VAL A 75 2.61 -11.68 12.41
N ILE A 76 2.77 -12.67 13.30
CA ILE A 76 2.79 -14.09 12.89
C ILE A 76 1.43 -14.55 12.32
N ASP A 77 0.31 -14.05 12.86
CA ASP A 77 -1.04 -14.31 12.35
C ASP A 77 -1.13 -13.95 10.86
N SER A 78 -0.49 -12.86 10.45
CA SER A 78 -0.48 -12.45 9.04
C SER A 78 0.26 -13.41 8.11
N PHE A 79 1.26 -14.14 8.60
CA PHE A 79 2.01 -15.12 7.80
C PHE A 79 1.44 -16.54 7.89
N GLY A 80 0.60 -16.83 8.91
CA GLY A 80 -0.04 -18.14 9.07
C GLY A 80 -1.46 -18.24 8.51
N GLN A 81 -2.15 -17.12 8.26
CA GLN A 81 -3.51 -17.07 7.70
C GLN A 81 -3.54 -16.51 6.27
N VAL A 82 -2.51 -16.77 5.47
CA VAL A 82 -2.51 -16.31 4.07
C VAL A 82 -3.60 -17.08 3.33
N THR A 83 -4.70 -16.41 3.01
CA THR A 83 -5.77 -16.97 2.21
C THR A 83 -5.26 -17.20 0.79
N GLU A 84 -5.25 -18.47 0.39
CA GLU A 84 -5.03 -18.90 -1.00
C GLU A 84 -6.35 -19.35 -1.65
N LYS A 85 -7.50 -19.03 -1.01
CA LYS A 85 -8.84 -19.33 -1.52
C LYS A 85 -9.16 -18.39 -2.68
N ASP A 86 -9.87 -18.93 -3.67
CA ASP A 86 -10.34 -18.17 -4.84
C ASP A 86 -9.20 -17.47 -5.59
N ALA A 87 -8.18 -18.24 -6.00
CA ALA A 87 -7.20 -17.84 -7.02
C ALA A 87 -7.63 -18.36 -8.40
N PRO A 88 -8.66 -17.76 -9.04
CA PRO A 88 -9.23 -18.28 -10.29
C PRO A 88 -8.24 -18.25 -11.46
N TYR A 89 -7.18 -17.45 -11.34
CA TYR A 89 -6.17 -17.22 -12.37
C TYR A 89 -4.87 -17.98 -12.12
N THR A 90 -4.85 -18.82 -11.09
CA THR A 90 -3.70 -19.68 -10.74
C THR A 90 -4.11 -21.14 -10.94
N ASP A 91 -3.21 -21.94 -11.51
CA ASP A 91 -3.43 -23.37 -11.61
C ASP A 91 -3.67 -23.96 -10.21
N PRO A 92 -4.82 -24.63 -9.96
CA PRO A 92 -5.12 -25.19 -8.64
C PRO A 92 -4.07 -26.17 -8.10
N SER A 93 -3.29 -26.80 -8.98
CA SER A 93 -2.20 -27.71 -8.58
C SER A 93 -0.93 -26.99 -8.08
N LEU A 94 -0.78 -25.69 -8.39
CA LEU A 94 0.29 -24.82 -7.89
C LEU A 94 -0.02 -24.24 -6.50
N ILE A 95 -1.26 -24.34 -6.04
CA ILE A 95 -1.70 -23.79 -4.75
C ILE A 95 -1.32 -24.74 -3.61
N GLY A 96 -1.09 -24.18 -2.41
CA GLY A 96 -0.78 -24.91 -1.20
C GLY A 96 0.71 -25.19 -1.01
N ARG A 97 1.01 -26.14 -0.13
CA ARG A 97 2.38 -26.60 0.17
C ARG A 97 2.61 -27.97 -0.47
N TRP A 98 3.80 -28.21 -1.02
CA TRP A 98 4.17 -29.53 -1.55
C TRP A 98 5.04 -30.33 -0.58
N ILE A 99 5.28 -29.81 0.62
CA ILE A 99 5.81 -30.59 1.74
C ILE A 99 4.71 -30.73 2.82
N PRO A 100 4.28 -31.96 3.15
CA PRO A 100 3.32 -32.20 4.21
C PRO A 100 3.78 -31.66 5.57
N GLY A 101 2.82 -31.15 6.35
CA GLY A 101 3.05 -30.67 7.71
C GLY A 101 3.40 -29.18 7.82
N ILE A 102 3.67 -28.49 6.70
CA ILE A 102 3.88 -27.04 6.68
C ILE A 102 2.54 -26.32 6.57
N LYS A 103 2.29 -25.37 7.48
CA LYS A 103 0.99 -24.68 7.64
C LYS A 103 1.10 -23.15 7.59
N SER A 104 2.31 -22.60 7.67
CA SER A 104 2.56 -21.17 7.79
C SER A 104 3.78 -20.76 6.97
N TYR A 105 3.84 -19.50 6.52
CA TYR A 105 5.06 -18.88 5.98
C TYR A 105 5.91 -18.20 7.06
N GLY A 106 5.37 -18.10 8.28
CA GLY A 106 6.08 -17.57 9.45
C GLY A 106 6.53 -18.66 10.42
N LEU A 107 7.71 -18.45 11.04
CA LEU A 107 8.25 -19.25 12.13
C LEU A 107 8.35 -18.40 13.41
N TYR A 108 7.61 -18.78 14.44
CA TYR A 108 7.59 -18.08 15.72
C TYR A 108 8.72 -18.56 16.65
N LEU A 109 9.42 -17.59 17.25
CA LEU A 109 10.58 -17.75 18.13
C LEU A 109 10.25 -17.26 19.57
N PRO A 110 9.49 -18.04 20.37
CA PRO A 110 9.07 -17.66 21.72
C PRO A 110 10.15 -17.90 22.79
N ARG A 111 10.09 -17.14 23.90
CA ARG A 111 10.94 -17.38 25.08
C ARG A 111 10.73 -18.74 25.74
N SER A 112 9.48 -19.02 26.07
CA SER A 112 9.01 -20.23 26.74
C SER A 112 7.48 -20.15 26.71
N LEU A 113 6.82 -21.18 26.20
CA LEU A 113 5.36 -21.24 26.15
C LEU A 113 4.84 -22.21 27.21
N SER A 114 3.74 -21.88 27.88
CA SER A 114 3.04 -22.87 28.67
C SER A 114 2.49 -23.99 27.76
N PRO A 115 2.25 -25.21 28.25
CA PRO A 115 1.71 -26.30 27.41
C PRO A 115 0.40 -25.94 26.69
N LYS A 116 -0.45 -25.13 27.34
CA LYS A 116 -1.70 -24.62 26.76
C LYS A 116 -1.44 -23.66 25.60
N GLU A 117 -0.52 -22.71 25.77
CA GLU A 117 -0.13 -21.76 24.72
C GLU A 117 0.56 -22.46 23.57
N GLN A 118 1.50 -23.37 23.86
CA GLN A 118 2.19 -24.16 22.85
C GLN A 118 1.20 -24.93 21.98
N THR A 119 0.20 -25.57 22.60
CA THR A 119 -0.88 -26.27 21.88
C THR A 119 -1.75 -25.32 21.06
N ALA A 120 -2.03 -24.12 21.56
CA ALA A 120 -2.84 -23.13 20.85
C ALA A 120 -2.11 -22.54 19.64
N TYR A 121 -0.84 -22.18 19.81
CA TYR A 121 0.00 -21.61 18.75
C TYR A 121 0.40 -22.68 17.73
N SER A 122 0.75 -23.90 18.13
CA SER A 122 1.18 -24.97 17.20
C SER A 122 0.07 -25.45 16.26
N LYS A 123 -1.20 -25.22 16.63
CA LYS A 123 -2.34 -25.41 15.73
C LYS A 123 -2.32 -24.47 14.54
N LYS A 124 -1.73 -23.29 14.69
CA LYS A 124 -1.75 -22.21 13.69
C LYS A 124 -0.38 -21.94 13.05
N TYR A 125 0.70 -22.04 13.82
CA TYR A 125 2.04 -21.59 13.42
C TYR A 125 3.11 -22.63 13.71
N HIS A 126 4.24 -22.49 13.00
CA HIS A 126 5.46 -23.21 13.33
C HIS A 126 6.19 -22.50 14.46
N ILE A 127 6.76 -23.28 15.38
CA ILE A 127 7.40 -22.78 16.59
C ILE A 127 8.74 -23.48 16.77
N THR A 128 9.78 -22.70 17.11
CA THR A 128 11.06 -23.24 17.57
C THR A 128 11.53 -22.49 18.83
N ASP A 129 11.89 -23.25 19.86
CA ASP A 129 12.52 -22.71 21.08
C ASP A 129 14.05 -22.84 20.99
N THR A 130 14.74 -22.21 21.95
CA THR A 130 16.20 -22.17 22.00
C THR A 130 16.85 -23.51 22.38
N TYR A 131 16.08 -24.52 22.82
CA TYR A 131 16.65 -25.69 23.49
C TYR A 131 16.33 -27.03 22.84
N GLU A 132 15.31 -27.15 21.98
CA GLU A 132 15.02 -28.27 21.06
C GLU A 132 13.60 -28.12 20.47
N GLY A 133 13.38 -27.08 19.66
CA GLY A 133 12.05 -26.75 19.14
C GLY A 133 11.37 -27.87 18.32
N GLN A 134 10.07 -28.03 18.51
CA GLN A 134 9.25 -29.07 17.87
C GLN A 134 9.23 -29.02 16.33
N PHE A 135 9.21 -27.82 15.70
CA PHE A 135 9.08 -27.75 14.24
C PHE A 135 10.31 -28.30 13.49
N PRO A 136 11.56 -27.86 13.77
CA PRO A 136 12.73 -28.46 13.15
C PRO A 136 12.86 -29.96 13.41
N GLN A 137 12.53 -30.45 14.61
CA GLN A 137 12.59 -31.88 14.90
C GLN A 137 11.56 -32.68 14.09
N GLN A 138 10.33 -32.19 13.95
CA GLN A 138 9.26 -32.86 13.20
C GLN A 138 9.44 -32.78 11.69
N ILE A 139 9.87 -31.62 11.17
CA ILE A 139 10.01 -31.43 9.72
C ILE A 139 11.30 -32.08 9.19
N GLU A 140 12.38 -32.11 9.97
CA GLU A 140 13.65 -32.75 9.56
C GLU A 140 13.73 -34.24 9.93
N GLU A 141 12.65 -34.84 10.44
CA GLU A 141 12.63 -36.25 10.82
C GLU A 141 12.95 -37.15 9.61
N ALA A 142 14.12 -37.80 9.65
CA ALA A 142 14.66 -38.56 8.52
C ALA A 142 13.74 -39.70 8.05
N ALA A 143 13.03 -40.36 8.98
CA ALA A 143 12.10 -41.45 8.69
C ALA A 143 10.91 -41.04 7.80
N LYS A 144 10.64 -39.73 7.65
CA LYS A 144 9.56 -39.18 6.83
C LYS A 144 10.04 -38.43 5.59
N LEU A 145 11.35 -38.43 5.32
CA LEU A 145 11.91 -37.65 4.21
C LEU A 145 11.48 -38.22 2.84
N GLU A 146 11.50 -39.54 2.71
CA GLU A 146 11.09 -40.25 1.49
C GLU A 146 9.59 -40.05 1.18
N GLU A 147 8.73 -40.04 2.22
CA GLU A 147 7.30 -39.73 2.08
C GLU A 147 7.08 -38.30 1.57
N LYS A 148 7.83 -37.33 2.12
CA LYS A 148 7.76 -35.92 1.70
C LYS A 148 8.24 -35.74 0.26
N GLU A 149 9.34 -36.39 -0.11
CA GLU A 149 9.87 -36.38 -1.48
C GLU A 149 8.85 -36.97 -2.46
N THR A 150 8.25 -38.12 -2.13
CA THR A 150 7.23 -38.76 -2.96
C THR A 150 6.01 -37.86 -3.13
N PHE A 151 5.54 -37.23 -2.05
CA PHE A 151 4.43 -36.29 -2.11
C PHE A 151 4.76 -35.05 -2.94
N PHE A 152 5.96 -34.48 -2.77
CA PHE A 152 6.45 -33.35 -3.52
C PHE A 152 6.50 -33.66 -5.03
N LEU A 153 7.15 -34.75 -5.42
CA LEU A 153 7.27 -35.17 -6.83
C LEU A 153 5.90 -35.47 -7.44
N LYS A 154 4.97 -36.07 -6.69
CA LYS A 154 3.59 -36.27 -7.14
C LYS A 154 2.90 -34.93 -7.46
N LYS A 155 3.02 -33.95 -6.56
CA LYS A 155 2.45 -32.60 -6.77
C LYS A 155 3.11 -31.89 -7.94
N PHE A 156 4.44 -31.89 -7.98
CA PHE A 156 5.23 -31.35 -9.09
C PHE A 156 4.79 -31.94 -10.42
N ASN A 157 4.74 -33.26 -10.56
CA ASN A 157 4.34 -33.93 -11.80
C ASN A 157 2.88 -33.67 -12.19
N THR A 158 2.01 -33.49 -11.19
CA THR A 158 0.61 -33.09 -11.45
C THR A 158 0.56 -31.70 -12.10
N TYR A 159 1.39 -30.77 -11.64
CA TYR A 159 1.46 -29.40 -12.17
C TYR A 159 2.22 -29.32 -13.51
N THR A 160 3.40 -29.94 -13.60
CA THR A 160 4.31 -29.77 -14.76
C THR A 160 4.06 -30.74 -15.91
N LYS A 161 3.43 -31.89 -15.63
CA LYS A 161 3.22 -33.02 -16.56
C LYS A 161 4.51 -33.70 -17.06
N LEU A 162 5.65 -33.44 -16.42
CA LEU A 162 6.96 -33.98 -16.83
C LEU A 162 7.22 -35.43 -16.38
N ASN A 163 6.51 -35.92 -15.35
CA ASN A 163 6.64 -37.28 -14.82
C ASN A 163 8.07 -37.69 -14.39
N THR A 164 8.85 -36.78 -13.79
CA THR A 164 10.20 -37.07 -13.27
C THR A 164 10.16 -37.67 -11.86
N GLN A 165 11.20 -38.44 -11.51
CA GLN A 165 11.49 -38.86 -10.14
C GLN A 165 12.74 -38.16 -9.56
N ASP A 166 13.34 -37.24 -10.32
CA ASP A 166 14.56 -36.54 -9.94
C ASP A 166 14.23 -35.15 -9.39
N LEU A 167 14.61 -34.91 -8.12
CA LEU A 167 14.46 -33.61 -7.46
C LEU A 167 15.26 -32.50 -8.13
N GLN A 168 16.41 -32.81 -8.73
CA GLN A 168 17.24 -31.82 -9.41
C GLN A 168 16.55 -31.33 -10.68
N VAL A 169 15.97 -32.25 -11.46
CA VAL A 169 15.14 -31.91 -12.63
C VAL A 169 13.92 -31.10 -12.20
N ALA A 170 13.28 -31.45 -11.09
CA ALA A 170 12.14 -30.69 -10.57
C ALA A 170 12.55 -29.27 -10.14
N LEU A 171 13.70 -29.12 -9.50
CA LEU A 171 14.26 -27.83 -9.08
C LEU A 171 14.53 -26.91 -10.29
N GLU A 172 15.22 -27.42 -11.31
CA GLU A 172 15.58 -26.67 -12.51
C GLU A 172 14.34 -26.22 -13.29
N GLU A 173 13.33 -27.08 -13.41
CA GLU A 173 12.07 -26.73 -14.06
C GLU A 173 11.28 -25.66 -13.29
N LEU A 174 11.21 -25.75 -11.96
CA LEU A 174 10.56 -24.74 -11.13
C LEU A 174 11.27 -23.38 -11.25
N HIS A 175 12.60 -23.39 -11.27
CA HIS A 175 13.40 -22.19 -11.47
C HIS A 175 13.17 -21.58 -12.86
N ARG A 176 13.19 -22.39 -13.92
CA ARG A 176 12.90 -21.95 -15.29
C ARG A 176 11.53 -21.28 -15.39
N ARG A 177 10.47 -21.92 -14.87
CA ARG A 177 9.11 -21.35 -14.87
C ARG A 177 8.99 -20.07 -14.05
N LEU A 178 9.72 -19.98 -12.93
CA LEU A 178 9.79 -18.74 -12.14
C LEU A 178 10.37 -17.60 -12.97
N LEU A 179 11.53 -17.83 -13.63
CA LEU A 179 12.17 -16.84 -14.48
C LEU A 179 11.29 -16.43 -15.66
N GLU A 180 10.62 -17.38 -16.30
CA GLU A 180 9.65 -17.10 -17.37
C GLU A 180 8.49 -16.23 -16.89
N THR A 181 7.92 -16.56 -15.72
CA THR A 181 6.84 -15.76 -15.13
C THR A 181 7.28 -14.32 -14.85
N LEU A 182 8.49 -14.15 -14.30
CA LEU A 182 9.06 -12.82 -14.02
C LEU A 182 9.38 -12.05 -15.31
N SER A 183 9.83 -12.75 -16.36
CA SER A 183 10.05 -12.18 -17.69
C SER A 183 8.74 -11.68 -18.30
N GLU A 184 7.66 -12.47 -18.21
CA GLU A 184 6.34 -12.08 -18.73
C GLU A 184 5.73 -10.91 -17.95
N ILE A 185 5.92 -10.85 -16.63
CA ILE A 185 5.57 -9.66 -15.84
C ILE A 185 6.32 -8.42 -16.37
N SER A 186 7.62 -8.53 -16.56
CA SER A 186 8.47 -7.42 -16.99
C SER A 186 8.11 -6.96 -18.41
N LYS A 187 7.86 -7.91 -19.32
CA LYS A 187 7.42 -7.65 -20.69
C LYS A 187 6.07 -6.94 -20.73
N GLY A 188 5.09 -7.40 -19.95
CA GLY A 188 3.78 -6.74 -19.84
C GLY A 188 3.89 -5.30 -19.36
N ILE A 189 4.68 -5.06 -18.30
CA ILE A 189 4.93 -3.70 -17.76
C ILE A 189 5.58 -2.82 -18.81
N MET A 190 6.65 -3.29 -19.45
CA MET A 190 7.36 -2.54 -20.49
C MET A 190 6.44 -2.16 -21.66
N LEU A 191 5.64 -3.10 -22.18
CA LEU A 191 4.71 -2.83 -23.27
C LEU A 191 3.64 -1.81 -22.86
N PHE A 192 3.09 -1.93 -21.64
CA PHE A 192 2.10 -0.99 -21.12
C PHE A 192 2.67 0.41 -20.94
N GLU A 193 3.85 0.54 -20.34
CA GLU A 193 4.54 1.82 -20.17
C GLU A 193 4.84 2.49 -21.52
N GLN A 194 5.34 1.72 -22.49
CA GLN A 194 5.55 2.22 -23.86
C GLN A 194 4.25 2.70 -24.48
N MET A 195 3.13 2.01 -24.25
CA MET A 195 1.83 2.40 -24.79
C MET A 195 1.32 3.70 -24.18
N VAL A 196 1.40 3.83 -22.85
CA VAL A 196 0.99 5.04 -22.14
C VAL A 196 1.86 6.22 -22.58
N GLN A 197 3.18 6.06 -22.62
CA GLN A 197 4.11 7.10 -23.06
C GLN A 197 3.87 7.52 -24.52
N MET A 198 3.69 6.55 -25.43
CA MET A 198 3.42 6.83 -26.84
C MET A 198 2.11 7.58 -27.00
N LYS A 199 1.06 7.17 -26.28
CA LYS A 199 -0.23 7.85 -26.29
C LYS A 199 -0.11 9.31 -25.85
N THR A 200 0.51 9.57 -24.69
CA THR A 200 0.73 10.94 -24.19
C THR A 200 1.54 11.78 -25.17
N ARG A 201 2.62 11.23 -25.72
CA ARG A 201 3.44 11.91 -26.73
C ARG A 201 2.66 12.28 -27.99
N LEU A 202 1.79 11.40 -28.47
CA LEU A 202 0.97 11.65 -29.66
C LEU A 202 -0.11 12.71 -29.39
N GLU A 203 -0.75 12.67 -28.22
CA GLU A 203 -1.69 13.68 -27.77
C GLU A 203 -1.03 15.06 -27.66
N GLU A 204 0.17 15.16 -27.09
CA GLU A 204 0.95 16.41 -27.01
C GLU A 204 1.38 16.92 -28.40
N LYS A 205 1.79 16.02 -29.29
CA LYS A 205 2.31 16.39 -30.62
C LYS A 205 1.21 16.86 -31.58
N TYR A 206 0.03 16.24 -31.53
CA TYR A 206 -1.03 16.47 -32.51
C TYR A 206 -2.29 17.13 -31.92
N GLY A 207 -2.39 17.26 -30.59
CA GLY A 207 -3.63 17.69 -29.91
C GLY A 207 -4.74 16.64 -29.93
N THR A 208 -4.49 15.47 -30.52
CA THR A 208 -5.43 14.34 -30.62
C THR A 208 -4.66 13.03 -30.70
N PHE A 209 -5.27 11.96 -30.20
CA PHE A 209 -4.78 10.59 -30.34
C PHE A 209 -5.35 9.87 -31.57
N ASP A 210 -6.38 10.43 -32.22
CA ASP A 210 -7.00 9.81 -33.39
C ASP A 210 -6.16 10.08 -34.65
N LEU A 211 -5.07 9.30 -34.78
CA LEU A 211 -4.17 9.37 -35.93
C LEU A 211 -4.88 9.01 -37.24
N GLU A 212 -5.96 8.22 -37.21
CA GLU A 212 -6.70 7.88 -38.42
C GLU A 212 -7.55 9.04 -38.92
N GLN A 213 -8.20 9.74 -38.01
CA GLN A 213 -8.92 10.97 -38.33
C GLN A 213 -7.93 12.04 -38.82
N LEU A 214 -6.82 12.25 -38.11
CA LEU A 214 -5.80 13.22 -38.51
C LEU A 214 -5.23 12.92 -39.91
N THR A 215 -4.93 11.65 -40.20
CA THR A 215 -4.47 11.22 -41.53
C THR A 215 -5.51 11.56 -42.60
N ARG A 216 -6.80 11.30 -42.34
CA ARG A 216 -7.89 11.61 -43.28
C ARG A 216 -8.02 13.11 -43.52
N GLU A 217 -7.93 13.93 -42.48
CA GLU A 217 -8.00 15.40 -42.57
C GLU A 217 -6.83 15.98 -43.38
N LEU A 218 -5.61 15.50 -43.15
CA LEU A 218 -4.42 15.92 -43.91
C LEU A 218 -4.50 15.47 -45.37
N GLN A 219 -4.92 14.24 -45.65
CA GLN A 219 -5.13 13.75 -47.02
C GLN A 219 -6.19 14.56 -47.77
N HIS A 220 -7.28 14.93 -47.09
CA HIS A 220 -8.32 15.78 -47.67
C HIS A 220 -7.78 17.17 -48.00
N THR A 221 -7.03 17.78 -47.08
CA THR A 221 -6.40 19.10 -47.28
C THR A 221 -5.39 19.07 -48.43
N LEU A 222 -4.57 18.02 -48.51
CA LEU A 222 -3.62 17.79 -49.60
C LEU A 222 -4.33 17.71 -50.95
N LYS A 223 -5.44 16.97 -51.02
CA LYS A 223 -6.26 16.84 -52.23
C LYS A 223 -6.83 18.20 -52.65
N GLN A 224 -7.39 18.97 -51.71
CA GLN A 224 -7.92 20.31 -51.99
C GLN A 224 -6.84 21.26 -52.53
N LYS A 225 -5.65 21.28 -51.92
CA LYS A 225 -4.52 22.11 -52.36
C LYS A 225 -4.01 21.72 -53.75
N ASN A 226 -3.92 20.42 -54.03
CA ASN A 226 -3.54 19.92 -55.36
C ASN A 226 -4.57 20.28 -56.44
N THR A 227 -5.86 20.15 -56.14
CA THR A 227 -6.93 20.60 -57.05
C THR A 227 -6.83 22.10 -57.32
N GLY A 228 -6.72 22.93 -56.28
CA GLY A 228 -6.58 24.38 -56.43
C GLY A 228 -5.32 24.80 -57.19
N LYS A 229 -4.21 24.08 -57.02
CA LYS A 229 -2.99 24.27 -57.83
C LYS A 229 -3.25 24.01 -59.32
N GLY A 230 -3.96 22.92 -59.64
CA GLY A 230 -4.34 22.57 -61.01
C GLY A 230 -5.25 23.61 -61.65
N GLU A 231 -6.25 24.10 -60.91
CA GLU A 231 -7.15 25.17 -61.35
C GLU A 231 -6.39 26.46 -61.64
N LEU A 232 -5.50 26.90 -60.74
CA LEU A 232 -4.68 28.10 -60.94
C LEU A 232 -3.76 28.00 -62.16
N LEU A 233 -3.16 26.83 -62.41
CA LEU A 233 -2.35 26.59 -63.61
C LEU A 233 -3.18 26.67 -64.88
N LEU A 234 -4.40 26.12 -64.87
CA LEU A 234 -5.32 26.20 -66.01
C LEU A 234 -5.72 27.65 -66.29
N ILE A 235 -6.09 28.40 -65.25
CA ILE A 235 -6.43 29.83 -65.35
C ILE A 235 -5.25 30.62 -65.92
N LEU A 236 -4.04 30.40 -65.42
CA LEU A 236 -2.84 31.09 -65.91
C LEU A 236 -2.60 30.82 -67.40
N LYS A 237 -2.83 29.57 -67.84
CA LYS A 237 -2.71 29.17 -69.24
C LYS A 237 -3.78 29.83 -70.12
N GLU A 238 -5.04 29.80 -69.70
CA GLU A 238 -6.16 30.44 -70.40
C GLU A 238 -5.95 31.95 -70.52
N TRP A 239 -5.61 32.60 -69.42
CA TRP A 239 -5.33 34.03 -69.37
C TRP A 239 -4.18 34.40 -70.31
N SER A 240 -3.04 33.70 -70.22
CA SER A 240 -1.88 33.97 -71.07
C SER A 240 -2.19 33.75 -72.55
N GLY A 241 -3.04 32.78 -72.90
CA GLY A 241 -3.51 32.53 -74.26
C GLY A 241 -4.51 33.57 -74.77
N SER A 242 -5.26 34.23 -73.88
CA SER A 242 -6.23 35.26 -74.24
C SER A 242 -5.60 36.59 -74.68
N ILE A 243 -4.31 36.81 -74.36
CA ILE A 243 -3.59 38.06 -74.67
C ILE A 243 -2.79 37.87 -75.97
N PRO A 244 -3.08 38.65 -77.04
CA PRO A 244 -2.31 38.61 -78.28
C PRO A 244 -0.82 38.91 -78.08
N PHE A 245 0.05 38.23 -78.84
CA PHE A 245 1.51 38.40 -78.73
C PHE A 245 1.97 39.85 -78.89
N TRP A 246 1.38 40.60 -79.82
CA TRP A 246 1.75 42.01 -80.05
C TRP A 246 1.43 42.92 -78.85
N MET A 247 0.41 42.60 -78.05
CA MET A 247 0.11 43.34 -76.81
C MET A 247 1.15 43.05 -75.72
N LYS A 248 1.65 41.80 -75.64
CA LYS A 248 2.76 41.45 -74.74
C LYS A 248 4.05 42.13 -75.18
N TRP A 249 4.32 42.18 -76.49
CA TRP A 249 5.51 42.81 -77.05
C TRP A 249 5.49 44.32 -76.81
N LEU A 250 4.43 45.04 -77.19
CA LEU A 250 4.34 46.51 -77.11
C LEU A 250 3.87 47.05 -75.74
N SER A 251 3.97 46.28 -74.66
CA SER A 251 3.42 46.63 -73.33
C SER A 251 4.09 47.84 -72.65
N TRP A 252 5.10 48.45 -73.28
CA TRP A 252 5.76 49.67 -72.80
C TRP A 252 4.99 50.96 -73.14
N THR A 253 3.99 50.90 -74.01
CA THR A 253 3.18 52.08 -74.39
C THR A 253 1.97 52.24 -73.46
N SER A 254 1.65 53.48 -73.08
CA SER A 254 0.53 53.78 -72.16
C SER A 254 -0.81 53.31 -72.71
N SER A 255 -1.07 53.46 -74.00
CA SER A 255 -2.32 53.03 -74.65
C SER A 255 -2.53 51.51 -74.60
N ILE A 256 -1.45 50.72 -74.67
CA ILE A 256 -1.54 49.26 -74.59
C ILE A 256 -1.68 48.80 -73.14
N GLN A 257 -1.02 49.47 -72.19
CA GLN A 257 -1.22 49.21 -70.76
C GLN A 257 -2.67 49.45 -70.33
N THR A 258 -3.34 50.51 -70.82
CA THR A 258 -4.77 50.73 -70.55
C THR A 258 -5.65 49.65 -71.17
N LYS A 259 -5.36 49.20 -72.40
CA LYS A 259 -6.09 48.09 -73.03
C LYS A 259 -5.89 46.76 -72.28
N MET A 260 -4.67 46.48 -71.86
CA MET A 260 -4.34 45.31 -71.04
C MET A 260 -5.03 45.36 -69.68
N TYR A 261 -5.07 46.53 -69.04
CA TYR A 261 -5.79 46.74 -67.79
C TYR A 261 -7.26 46.33 -67.93
N LEU A 262 -7.97 46.86 -68.93
CA LEU A 262 -9.38 46.55 -69.15
C LEU A 262 -9.61 45.07 -69.45
N HIS A 263 -8.78 44.46 -70.31
CA HIS A 263 -8.85 43.03 -70.63
C HIS A 263 -8.64 42.15 -69.39
N ASN A 264 -7.57 42.41 -68.64
CA ASN A 264 -7.23 41.64 -67.45
C ASN A 264 -8.28 41.83 -66.34
N ALA A 265 -8.74 43.06 -66.14
CA ALA A 265 -9.81 43.37 -65.19
C ALA A 265 -11.09 42.57 -65.51
N ALA A 266 -11.51 42.56 -66.79
CA ALA A 266 -12.67 41.78 -67.22
C ALA A 266 -12.45 40.27 -67.03
N PHE A 267 -11.32 39.74 -67.53
CA PHE A 267 -11.01 38.30 -67.47
C PHE A 267 -11.03 37.76 -66.03
N PHE A 268 -10.40 38.47 -65.09
CA PHE A 268 -10.31 38.05 -63.71
C PHE A 268 -11.59 38.35 -62.90
N HIS A 269 -12.30 39.44 -63.19
CA HIS A 269 -13.59 39.75 -62.56
C HIS A 269 -14.66 38.70 -62.90
N GLU A 270 -14.77 38.29 -64.17
CA GLU A 270 -15.70 37.23 -64.61
C GLU A 270 -15.45 35.89 -63.89
N ARG A 271 -14.20 35.61 -63.52
CA ARG A 271 -13.79 34.39 -62.82
C ARG A 271 -13.67 34.56 -61.31
N ASN A 272 -14.06 35.73 -60.77
CA ASN A 272 -13.96 36.08 -59.36
C ASN A 272 -12.54 35.91 -58.76
N ILE A 273 -11.51 36.22 -59.55
CA ILE A 273 -10.11 36.12 -59.16
C ILE A 273 -9.59 37.50 -58.77
N LYS A 274 -9.18 37.66 -57.53
CA LYS A 274 -8.57 38.91 -57.05
C LYS A 274 -7.11 38.96 -57.49
N ILE A 275 -6.75 40.03 -58.20
CA ILE A 275 -5.40 40.39 -58.62
C ILE A 275 -5.13 41.80 -58.10
N VAL A 276 -3.88 42.11 -57.73
CA VAL A 276 -3.52 43.46 -57.30
C VAL A 276 -3.79 44.46 -58.43
N GLU A 277 -4.57 45.51 -58.16
CA GLU A 277 -5.07 46.43 -59.18
C GLU A 277 -3.93 47.07 -60.01
N GLU A 278 -2.82 47.41 -59.34
CA GLU A 278 -1.60 47.95 -59.97
C GLU A 278 -0.92 46.97 -60.96
N HIS A 279 -1.21 45.67 -60.87
CA HIS A 279 -0.64 44.65 -61.74
C HIS A 279 -1.43 44.51 -63.05
N LEU A 280 -2.71 44.93 -63.09
CA LEU A 280 -3.62 44.67 -64.21
C LEU A 280 -3.12 45.24 -65.55
N GLY A 281 -2.35 46.34 -65.55
CA GLY A 281 -1.75 46.91 -66.76
C GLY A 281 -0.47 46.20 -67.27
N ASN A 282 0.08 45.24 -66.51
CA ASN A 282 1.39 44.63 -66.79
C ASN A 282 1.35 43.09 -66.67
N HIS A 283 1.42 42.41 -67.81
CA HIS A 283 1.37 40.94 -67.86
C HIS A 283 2.48 40.27 -67.04
N LYS A 284 3.69 40.86 -66.98
CA LYS A 284 4.80 40.28 -66.21
C LYS A 284 4.52 40.32 -64.71
N ARG A 285 3.87 41.37 -64.21
CA ARG A 285 3.50 41.49 -62.79
C ARG A 285 2.43 40.48 -62.39
N ILE A 286 1.43 40.27 -63.26
CA ILE A 286 0.40 39.24 -63.05
C ILE A 286 1.03 37.83 -63.07
N GLU A 287 1.95 37.57 -64.01
CA GLU A 287 2.66 36.30 -64.07
C GLU A 287 3.48 36.03 -62.80
N VAL A 288 4.20 37.03 -62.29
CA VAL A 288 4.91 36.94 -61.01
C VAL A 288 3.95 36.65 -59.86
N GLU A 289 2.81 37.35 -59.77
CA GLU A 289 1.82 37.12 -58.72
C GLU A 289 1.25 35.68 -58.74
N PHE A 290 0.96 35.14 -59.92
CA PHE A 290 0.54 33.74 -60.06
C PHE A 290 1.67 32.77 -59.69
N GLN A 291 2.90 33.05 -60.11
CA GLN A 291 4.07 32.24 -59.74
C GLN A 291 4.33 32.25 -58.23
N ASP A 292 4.11 33.37 -57.55
CA ASP A 292 4.21 33.48 -56.08
C ASP A 292 3.12 32.64 -55.40
N ARG A 293 1.86 32.74 -55.84
CA ARG A 293 0.76 31.91 -55.32
C ARG A 293 1.00 30.42 -55.53
N LEU A 294 1.46 30.03 -56.72
CA LEU A 294 1.80 28.64 -57.03
C LEU A 294 2.98 28.14 -56.19
N ARG A 295 4.00 28.98 -55.94
CA ARG A 295 5.10 28.67 -55.02
C ARG A 295 4.59 28.47 -53.61
N GLN A 296 3.72 29.35 -53.10
CA GLN A 296 3.15 29.19 -51.76
C GLN A 296 2.35 27.90 -51.64
N ILE A 297 1.49 27.58 -52.61
CA ILE A 297 0.73 26.33 -52.61
C ILE A 297 1.67 25.11 -52.68
N ALA A 298 2.76 25.19 -53.44
CA ALA A 298 3.75 24.11 -53.49
C ALA A 298 4.47 23.90 -52.15
N VAL A 299 4.81 24.99 -51.43
CA VAL A 299 5.36 24.92 -50.08
C VAL A 299 4.34 24.30 -49.11
N ASP A 300 3.08 24.74 -49.16
CA ASP A 300 2.00 24.17 -48.32
C ASP A 300 1.81 22.67 -48.59
N ILE A 301 1.76 22.25 -49.86
CA ILE A 301 1.65 20.85 -50.27
C ILE A 301 2.80 20.04 -49.69
N LYS A 302 4.03 20.51 -49.86
CA LYS A 302 5.22 19.83 -49.34
C LYS A 302 5.16 19.70 -47.82
N GLY A 303 4.74 20.75 -47.11
CA GLY A 303 4.56 20.71 -45.66
C GLY A 303 3.51 19.69 -45.22
N ILE A 304 2.38 19.58 -45.95
CA ILE A 304 1.35 18.57 -45.67
C ILE A 304 1.85 17.14 -45.97
N GLU A 305 2.62 16.95 -47.05
CA GLU A 305 3.23 15.65 -47.39
C GLU A 305 4.22 15.19 -46.32
N GLU A 306 5.08 16.10 -45.85
CA GLU A 306 6.01 15.85 -44.73
C GLU A 306 5.23 15.50 -43.45
N GLN A 307 4.15 16.22 -43.12
CA GLN A 307 3.29 15.89 -41.99
C GLN A 307 2.63 14.51 -42.13
N LEU A 308 2.11 14.17 -43.30
CA LEU A 308 1.51 12.85 -43.58
C LEU A 308 2.52 11.71 -43.42
N GLN A 309 3.76 11.92 -43.86
CA GLN A 309 4.82 10.95 -43.67
C GLN A 309 5.09 10.72 -42.18
N VAL A 310 5.28 11.80 -41.41
CA VAL A 310 5.55 11.72 -39.97
C VAL A 310 4.40 11.08 -39.19
N VAL A 311 3.15 11.44 -39.50
CA VAL A 311 1.96 10.81 -38.90
C VAL A 311 1.86 9.32 -39.28
N GLY A 312 2.24 8.97 -40.51
CA GLY A 312 2.29 7.59 -40.99
C GLY A 312 3.30 6.74 -40.22
N GLU A 313 4.50 7.27 -39.99
CA GLU A 313 5.56 6.61 -39.18
C GLU A 313 5.10 6.41 -37.73
N ASP A 314 4.55 7.46 -37.10
CA ASP A 314 4.02 7.38 -35.73
C ASP A 314 2.88 6.36 -35.61
N ARG A 315 1.99 6.30 -36.62
CA ARG A 315 0.90 5.32 -36.68
C ARG A 315 1.42 3.89 -36.81
N MET A 316 2.46 3.66 -37.62
CA MET A 316 3.09 2.35 -37.73
C MET A 316 3.70 1.91 -36.40
N LEU A 317 4.42 2.81 -35.71
CA LEU A 317 5.00 2.56 -34.40
C LEU A 317 3.91 2.19 -33.37
N TRP A 318 2.83 2.98 -33.32
CA TRP A 318 1.68 2.70 -32.45
C TRP A 318 1.05 1.33 -32.75
N ASN A 319 0.81 1.01 -34.03
CA ASN A 319 0.21 -0.27 -34.42
C ASN A 319 1.10 -1.46 -34.06
N ASN A 320 2.41 -1.37 -34.26
CA ASN A 320 3.34 -2.44 -33.89
C ASN A 320 3.31 -2.70 -32.38
N LEU A 321 3.33 -1.64 -31.58
CA LEU A 321 3.25 -1.74 -30.13
C LEU A 321 1.91 -2.32 -29.66
N LYS A 322 0.80 -1.86 -30.28
CA LYS A 322 -0.54 -2.37 -30.02
C LYS A 322 -0.65 -3.87 -30.31
N VAL A 323 -0.12 -4.34 -31.44
CA VAL A 323 -0.11 -5.77 -31.78
C VAL A 323 0.71 -6.58 -30.78
N ALA A 324 1.89 -6.08 -30.37
CA ALA A 324 2.71 -6.75 -29.37
C ALA A 324 2.00 -6.86 -28.01
N TRP A 325 1.30 -5.80 -27.60
CA TRP A 325 0.45 -5.80 -26.41
C TRP A 325 -0.71 -6.78 -26.52
N GLU A 326 -1.46 -6.77 -27.62
CA GLU A 326 -2.59 -7.66 -27.84
C GLU A 326 -2.15 -9.13 -27.83
N GLN A 327 -1.00 -9.45 -28.42
CA GLN A 327 -0.43 -10.81 -28.38
C GLN A 327 -0.07 -11.24 -26.96
N TRP A 328 0.54 -10.34 -26.17
CA TRP A 328 0.86 -10.62 -24.78
C TRP A 328 -0.40 -10.79 -23.92
N HIS A 329 -1.35 -9.85 -24.04
CA HIS A 329 -2.60 -9.86 -23.29
C HIS A 329 -3.50 -11.05 -23.66
N ALA A 330 -3.46 -11.53 -24.90
CA ALA A 330 -4.17 -12.74 -25.33
C ALA A 330 -3.74 -14.01 -24.57
N VAL A 331 -2.51 -14.05 -24.04
CA VAL A 331 -2.04 -15.14 -23.16
C VAL A 331 -2.66 -15.02 -21.76
N TYR A 332 -3.03 -13.81 -21.36
CA TYR A 332 -3.57 -13.47 -20.05
C TYR A 332 -4.93 -12.75 -20.14
N PRO A 333 -5.94 -13.34 -20.80
CA PRO A 333 -7.20 -12.65 -21.14
C PRO A 333 -8.06 -12.31 -19.91
N TYR A 334 -7.71 -12.87 -18.75
CA TYR A 334 -8.34 -12.59 -17.47
C TYR A 334 -7.89 -11.27 -16.84
N LEU A 335 -6.78 -10.67 -17.30
CA LEU A 335 -6.33 -9.37 -16.79
C LEU A 335 -7.28 -8.29 -17.29
N ASN A 336 -8.09 -7.75 -16.37
CA ASN A 336 -9.04 -6.69 -16.69
C ASN A 336 -8.34 -5.32 -16.60
N ILE A 337 -7.74 -4.89 -17.71
CA ILE A 337 -6.86 -3.72 -17.77
C ILE A 337 -7.62 -2.53 -18.34
N ASP A 338 -7.74 -1.47 -17.54
CA ASP A 338 -8.19 -0.15 -18.01
C ASP A 338 -6.99 0.67 -18.48
N LEU A 339 -6.86 0.85 -19.80
CA LEU A 339 -5.82 1.66 -20.43
C LEU A 339 -5.91 3.16 -20.07
N LYS A 340 -6.96 3.61 -19.39
CA LYS A 340 -7.06 4.97 -18.85
C LYS A 340 -6.47 5.10 -17.45
N ASN A 341 -6.21 3.99 -16.78
CA ASN A 341 -5.65 3.95 -15.44
C ASN A 341 -4.25 3.33 -15.47
N ASP A 342 -3.24 4.17 -15.26
CA ASP A 342 -1.82 3.78 -15.30
C ASP A 342 -1.45 2.70 -14.27
N THR A 343 -2.25 2.51 -13.21
CA THR A 343 -2.00 1.46 -12.20
C THR A 343 -2.73 0.16 -12.48
N SER A 344 -3.67 0.13 -13.43
CA SER A 344 -4.59 -1.01 -13.63
C SER A 344 -3.85 -2.32 -13.91
N LEU A 345 -2.84 -2.30 -14.80
CA LEU A 345 -2.04 -3.49 -15.07
C LEU A 345 -1.33 -3.97 -13.80
N ILE A 346 -0.68 -3.08 -13.07
CA ILE A 346 0.12 -3.47 -11.90
C ILE A 346 -0.77 -4.05 -10.79
N GLU A 347 -1.97 -3.51 -10.62
CA GLU A 347 -2.97 -4.02 -9.69
C GLU A 347 -3.42 -5.44 -10.02
N GLU A 348 -3.63 -5.74 -11.32
CA GLU A 348 -4.00 -7.08 -11.76
C GLU A 348 -2.82 -8.05 -11.67
N LEU A 349 -1.60 -7.61 -11.99
CA LEU A 349 -0.39 -8.41 -11.85
C LEU A 349 -0.12 -8.82 -10.40
N ASP A 350 -0.41 -7.96 -9.41
CA ASP A 350 -0.27 -8.27 -7.99
C ASP A 350 -1.13 -9.46 -7.56
N LYS A 351 -2.34 -9.58 -8.12
CA LYS A 351 -3.32 -10.61 -7.80
C LYS A 351 -3.14 -11.89 -8.63
N THR A 352 -2.31 -11.85 -9.66
CA THR A 352 -2.19 -12.92 -10.67
C THR A 352 -0.74 -13.41 -10.80
N LEU A 353 0.03 -12.89 -11.76
CA LEU A 353 1.35 -13.38 -12.09
C LEU A 353 2.36 -13.24 -10.94
N ARG A 354 2.28 -12.17 -10.13
CA ARG A 354 3.15 -12.04 -8.94
C ARG A 354 2.82 -13.07 -7.87
N PHE A 355 1.55 -13.44 -7.73
CA PHE A 355 1.14 -14.55 -6.86
C PHE A 355 1.66 -15.90 -7.42
N ASN A 356 1.58 -16.12 -8.73
CA ASN A 356 2.16 -17.32 -9.37
C ASN A 356 3.68 -17.40 -9.16
N ALA A 357 4.40 -16.29 -9.33
CA ALA A 357 5.84 -16.21 -9.05
C ALA A 357 6.16 -16.54 -7.59
N PHE A 358 5.36 -16.03 -6.65
CA PHE A 358 5.48 -16.38 -5.23
C PHE A 358 5.28 -17.88 -4.97
N LYS A 359 4.30 -18.52 -5.62
CA LYS A 359 4.08 -19.98 -5.48
C LYS A 359 5.19 -20.80 -6.13
N LEU A 360 5.67 -20.42 -7.31
CA LEU A 360 6.80 -21.07 -7.96
C LEU A 360 8.06 -20.97 -7.08
N ALA A 361 8.35 -19.79 -6.52
CA ALA A 361 9.44 -19.61 -5.56
C ALA A 361 9.25 -20.46 -4.30
N THR A 362 8.01 -20.57 -3.79
CA THR A 362 7.68 -21.43 -2.65
C THR A 362 8.10 -22.89 -2.91
N HIS A 363 7.71 -23.44 -4.05
CA HIS A 363 8.02 -24.83 -4.39
C HIS A 363 9.48 -25.04 -4.81
N TYR A 364 10.11 -24.02 -5.40
CA TYR A 364 11.57 -24.00 -5.62
C TYR A 364 12.33 -24.17 -4.30
N TRP A 365 11.94 -23.42 -3.26
CA TRP A 365 12.58 -23.54 -1.96
C TRP A 365 12.27 -24.87 -1.26
N GLU A 366 11.07 -25.43 -1.44
CA GLU A 366 10.73 -26.78 -0.97
C GLU A 366 11.64 -27.85 -1.62
N ALA A 367 11.89 -27.77 -2.93
CA ALA A 367 12.83 -28.65 -3.62
C ALA A 367 14.26 -28.49 -3.08
N ARG A 368 14.76 -27.25 -2.97
CA ARG A 368 16.09 -26.95 -2.38
C ARG A 368 16.22 -27.54 -0.98
N TRP A 369 15.18 -27.41 -0.16
CA TRP A 369 15.18 -27.95 1.19
C TRP A 369 15.25 -29.49 1.19
N LEU A 370 14.48 -30.18 0.34
CA LEU A 370 14.53 -31.64 0.23
C LEU A 370 15.93 -32.12 -0.19
N ILE A 371 16.54 -31.48 -1.19
CA ILE A 371 17.90 -31.79 -1.65
C ILE A 371 18.93 -31.59 -0.53
N GLU A 372 18.84 -30.47 0.21
CA GLU A 372 19.71 -30.22 1.36
C GLU A 372 19.53 -31.28 2.45
N MET A 373 18.30 -31.71 2.73
CA MET A 373 18.03 -32.73 3.74
C MET A 373 18.53 -34.12 3.37
N LYS A 374 18.58 -34.48 2.07
CA LYS A 374 19.14 -35.77 1.61
C LYS A 374 20.66 -35.83 1.71
N THR A 375 21.32 -34.68 1.57
CA THR A 375 22.79 -34.58 1.63
C THR A 375 23.32 -34.39 3.05
N LYS A 376 22.46 -33.98 3.99
CA LYS A 376 22.82 -33.75 5.38
C LYS A 376 23.04 -35.07 6.14
N GLN A 377 24.19 -35.21 6.80
CA GLN A 377 24.41 -36.31 7.75
C GLN A 377 23.52 -36.15 9.00
N PRO A 378 23.01 -37.25 9.60
CA PRO A 378 22.16 -37.20 10.79
C PRO A 378 22.78 -36.37 11.93
N ARG A 379 21.94 -35.61 12.64
CA ARG A 379 22.30 -34.62 13.67
C ARG A 379 23.41 -35.09 14.62
N GLN A 380 24.66 -34.68 14.38
CA GLN A 380 25.72 -34.69 15.39
C GLN A 380 25.79 -33.33 16.11
N ASN A 381 24.68 -32.74 16.57
CA ASN A 381 24.63 -31.47 17.34
C ASN A 381 25.44 -30.25 16.78
N LYS A 382 26.03 -30.33 15.58
CA LYS A 382 27.04 -29.40 15.04
C LYS A 382 26.49 -28.03 14.64
N ASP A 383 25.17 -27.90 14.53
CA ASP A 383 24.46 -26.68 14.08
C ASP A 383 24.66 -25.46 15.03
N TYR A 384 25.26 -25.66 16.22
CA TYR A 384 25.48 -24.61 17.23
C TYR A 384 26.95 -24.29 17.52
N TYR A 385 27.91 -24.95 16.86
CA TYR A 385 29.33 -24.83 17.21
C TYR A 385 30.07 -23.71 16.48
N SER A 386 29.58 -23.28 15.31
CA SER A 386 30.15 -22.16 14.55
C SER A 386 29.08 -21.22 14.03
N GLU A 387 29.46 -19.97 13.81
CA GLU A 387 28.63 -18.97 13.13
C GLU A 387 28.13 -19.48 11.77
N THR A 388 29.00 -20.08 10.97
CA THR A 388 28.65 -20.65 9.66
C THR A 388 27.58 -21.73 9.76
N ALA A 389 27.67 -22.64 10.73
CA ALA A 389 26.68 -23.69 10.95
C ALA A 389 25.34 -23.10 11.44
N HIS A 390 25.39 -22.06 12.29
CA HIS A 390 24.20 -21.39 12.79
C HIS A 390 23.47 -20.64 11.66
N LEU A 391 24.20 -19.93 10.80
CA LEU A 391 23.63 -19.27 9.63
C LEU A 391 23.03 -20.29 8.66
N ALA A 392 23.73 -21.39 8.36
CA ALA A 392 23.20 -22.45 7.51
C ALA A 392 21.89 -23.04 8.05
N LYS A 393 21.79 -23.23 9.38
CA LYS A 393 20.53 -23.63 10.03
C LYS A 393 19.39 -22.63 9.76
N TRP A 394 19.64 -21.33 9.95
CA TRP A 394 18.60 -20.31 9.71
C TRP A 394 18.20 -20.24 8.24
N ARG A 395 19.15 -20.29 7.30
CA ARG A 395 18.87 -20.33 5.86
C ARG A 395 18.01 -21.54 5.51
N ARG A 396 18.32 -22.72 6.05
CA ARG A 396 17.51 -23.93 5.85
C ARG A 396 16.07 -23.75 6.33
N TYR A 397 15.83 -23.11 7.48
CA TYR A 397 14.48 -22.81 7.93
C TYR A 397 13.79 -21.77 7.04
N CYS A 398 14.52 -20.75 6.56
CA CYS A 398 14.00 -19.72 5.66
C CYS A 398 13.63 -20.25 4.26
N LYS A 399 14.09 -21.45 3.86
CA LYS A 399 13.57 -22.16 2.68
C LYS A 399 12.11 -22.56 2.84
N LEU A 400 11.64 -22.78 4.07
CA LEU A 400 10.26 -23.18 4.34
C LEU A 400 9.44 -22.04 4.91
N THR A 401 10.00 -21.25 5.82
CA THR A 401 9.33 -20.15 6.52
C THR A 401 10.09 -18.84 6.29
N PRO A 402 9.76 -18.07 5.24
CA PRO A 402 10.52 -16.88 4.85
C PRO A 402 10.56 -15.75 5.89
N CYS A 403 9.71 -15.78 6.92
CA CYS A 403 9.68 -14.77 7.97
C CYS A 403 9.86 -15.42 9.34
N LEU A 404 10.92 -15.05 10.05
CA LEU A 404 11.09 -15.36 11.47
C LEU A 404 10.36 -14.28 12.28
N VAL A 405 9.69 -14.66 13.37
CA VAL A 405 9.00 -13.69 14.24
C VAL A 405 9.41 -13.88 15.68
N SER A 406 9.90 -12.83 16.34
CA SER A 406 10.32 -12.87 17.75
C SER A 406 9.99 -11.58 18.49
N THR A 407 10.17 -11.58 19.81
CA THR A 407 10.21 -10.32 20.56
C THR A 407 11.62 -9.73 20.49
N LEU A 408 11.73 -8.41 20.59
CA LEU A 408 13.03 -7.72 20.63
C LEU A 408 13.92 -8.22 21.78
N HIS A 409 13.32 -8.53 22.93
CA HIS A 409 14.04 -9.10 24.08
C HIS A 409 14.61 -10.50 23.83
N MET A 410 13.95 -11.32 23.00
CA MET A 410 14.36 -12.69 22.75
C MET A 410 15.29 -12.84 21.56
N THR A 411 15.21 -11.93 20.61
CA THR A 411 16.00 -11.98 19.38
C THR A 411 17.49 -12.22 19.63
N PRO A 412 18.18 -11.50 20.54
CA PRO A 412 19.61 -11.75 20.81
C PRO A 412 19.94 -13.18 21.26
N ASN A 413 18.99 -13.88 21.91
CA ASN A 413 19.22 -15.26 22.35
C ASN A 413 19.24 -16.26 21.20
N TYR A 414 18.55 -15.96 20.09
CA TYR A 414 18.49 -16.80 18.90
C TYR A 414 19.64 -16.55 17.93
N PHE A 415 20.18 -15.33 17.93
CA PHE A 415 21.23 -14.88 17.03
C PHE A 415 22.55 -14.68 17.78
N ARG A 416 23.02 -15.75 18.43
CA ARG A 416 24.32 -15.83 19.10
C ARG A 416 24.93 -17.22 18.99
N THR A 417 26.24 -17.32 19.08
CA THR A 417 26.99 -18.58 19.22
C THR A 417 27.74 -18.54 20.54
N GLY A 418 27.32 -19.36 21.51
CA GLY A 418 27.79 -19.20 22.89
C GLY A 418 27.39 -17.82 23.43
N LYS A 419 28.36 -17.00 23.86
CA LYS A 419 28.10 -15.62 24.31
C LYS A 419 28.21 -14.58 23.19
N GLU A 420 28.74 -14.94 22.03
CA GLU A 420 29.02 -14.01 20.94
C GLU A 420 27.78 -13.75 20.08
N PRO A 421 27.34 -12.48 19.92
CA PRO A 421 26.27 -12.12 19.00
C PRO A 421 26.65 -12.43 17.55
N LEU A 422 25.67 -12.86 16.76
CA LEU A 422 25.81 -13.00 15.31
C LEU A 422 25.50 -11.65 14.65
N PHE A 423 26.49 -10.76 14.65
CA PHE A 423 26.36 -9.45 13.99
C PHE A 423 26.00 -9.61 12.52
N GLU A 424 25.09 -8.77 12.04
CA GLU A 424 24.64 -8.76 10.64
C GLU A 424 24.11 -10.11 10.08
N ALA A 425 23.71 -11.05 10.95
CA ALA A 425 23.14 -12.33 10.52
C ALA A 425 21.76 -12.21 9.87
N ILE A 426 21.00 -11.17 10.24
CA ILE A 426 19.66 -10.90 9.73
C ILE A 426 19.80 -10.00 8.50
N ASP A 427 19.37 -10.44 7.32
CA ASP A 427 19.47 -9.60 6.12
C ASP A 427 18.46 -8.46 6.14
N LEU A 428 17.29 -8.68 6.75
CA LEU A 428 16.27 -7.65 6.93
C LEU A 428 15.60 -7.79 8.30
N LEU A 429 15.73 -6.73 9.11
CA LEU A 429 14.97 -6.56 10.34
C LEU A 429 13.72 -5.73 10.07
N ILE A 430 12.56 -6.24 10.44
CA ILE A 430 11.29 -5.53 10.45
C ILE A 430 10.91 -5.28 11.90
N ILE A 431 10.65 -4.04 12.29
CA ILE A 431 10.05 -3.74 13.60
C ILE A 431 8.66 -3.19 13.37
N ASP A 432 7.63 -3.90 13.85
CA ASP A 432 6.24 -3.44 13.78
C ASP A 432 5.80 -2.83 15.12
N GLU A 433 4.85 -1.88 15.04
CA GLU A 433 4.41 -1.03 16.15
C GLU A 433 5.58 -0.25 16.79
N ALA A 434 6.55 0.16 15.99
CA ALA A 434 7.79 0.81 16.43
C ALA A 434 7.59 2.12 17.22
N GLY A 435 6.41 2.74 17.10
CA GLY A 435 6.02 3.91 17.90
C GLY A 435 5.90 3.60 19.40
N GLN A 436 5.69 2.33 19.75
CA GLN A 436 5.52 1.83 21.12
C GLN A 436 6.80 1.18 21.67
N VAL A 437 7.90 1.26 20.92
CA VAL A 437 9.15 0.59 21.26
C VAL A 437 10.15 1.61 21.76
N SER A 438 10.63 1.44 23.00
CA SER A 438 11.70 2.27 23.54
C SER A 438 13.04 1.97 22.85
N PRO A 439 13.90 2.98 22.60
CA PRO A 439 15.18 2.82 21.91
C PRO A 439 16.08 1.71 22.46
N GLU A 440 16.23 1.65 23.78
CA GLU A 440 17.12 0.74 24.50
C GLU A 440 16.72 -0.72 24.37
N VAL A 441 15.43 -1.00 24.12
CA VAL A 441 14.93 -2.37 23.91
C VAL A 441 15.32 -2.90 22.54
N ALA A 442 15.32 -2.04 21.52
CA ALA A 442 15.60 -2.46 20.14
C ALA A 442 17.08 -2.38 19.76
N ALA A 443 17.87 -1.53 20.41
CA ALA A 443 19.27 -1.28 20.06
C ALA A 443 20.12 -2.55 19.83
N PRO A 444 20.07 -3.59 20.69
CA PRO A 444 20.82 -4.84 20.45
C PRO A 444 20.37 -5.60 19.21
N THR A 445 19.11 -5.46 18.81
CA THR A 445 18.58 -6.15 17.62
C THR A 445 19.04 -5.49 16.33
N PHE A 446 19.23 -4.16 16.33
CA PHE A 446 19.75 -3.44 15.16
C PHE A 446 21.17 -3.90 14.79
N SER A 447 22.04 -4.19 15.77
CA SER A 447 23.40 -4.67 15.46
C SER A 447 23.44 -6.06 14.81
N LEU A 448 22.36 -6.84 14.92
CA LEU A 448 22.25 -8.17 14.32
C LEU A 448 21.78 -8.11 12.85
N ALA A 449 21.42 -6.93 12.35
CA ALA A 449 20.75 -6.76 11.07
C ALA A 449 21.55 -5.92 10.07
N LYS A 450 21.55 -6.33 8.80
CA LYS A 450 22.20 -5.60 7.70
C LYS A 450 21.43 -4.35 7.29
N LYS A 451 20.10 -4.39 7.34
CA LYS A 451 19.21 -3.26 7.05
C LYS A 451 17.86 -3.45 7.73
N SER A 452 17.07 -2.38 7.85
CA SER A 452 15.81 -2.46 8.59
C SER A 452 14.65 -1.63 8.03
N VAL A 453 13.44 -2.17 8.15
CA VAL A 453 12.17 -1.48 7.87
C VAL A 453 11.43 -1.33 9.20
N ILE A 454 11.16 -0.09 9.57
CA ILE A 454 10.58 0.27 10.85
C ILE A 454 9.19 0.81 10.60
N VAL A 455 8.18 0.05 11.03
CA VAL A 455 6.77 0.37 10.79
C VAL A 455 6.12 0.75 12.11
N GLY A 456 5.43 1.87 12.12
CA GLY A 456 4.77 2.37 13.31
C GLY A 456 4.05 3.67 13.08
N ASP A 457 3.61 4.28 14.16
CA ASP A 457 2.92 5.56 14.13
C ASP A 457 3.17 6.29 15.45
N VAL A 458 3.83 7.44 15.37
CA VAL A 458 4.17 8.27 16.53
C VAL A 458 2.95 9.01 17.09
N LEU A 459 1.87 9.13 16.30
CA LEU A 459 0.62 9.79 16.72
C LEU A 459 -0.38 8.81 17.34
N GLN A 460 0.03 7.55 17.53
CA GLN A 460 -0.68 6.55 18.32
C GLN A 460 -0.06 6.44 19.73
N ILE A 461 -0.11 5.26 20.34
CA ILE A 461 0.35 5.01 21.70
C ILE A 461 1.88 5.10 21.74
N GLU A 462 2.39 5.87 22.69
CA GLU A 462 3.82 6.00 22.98
C GLU A 462 4.36 4.80 23.79
N PRO A 463 5.68 4.60 23.86
CA PRO A 463 6.25 3.57 24.71
C PRO A 463 5.92 3.83 26.19
N VAL A 464 5.81 2.75 26.97
CA VAL A 464 5.78 2.87 28.43
C VAL A 464 7.23 2.94 28.91
N TRP A 465 7.72 4.15 29.13
CA TRP A 465 9.07 4.36 29.65
C TRP A 465 9.16 3.98 31.13
N SER A 466 10.21 3.23 31.47
CA SER A 466 10.47 2.77 32.84
C SER A 466 11.22 3.79 33.70
N ILE A 467 11.83 4.80 33.05
CA ILE A 467 12.62 5.85 33.71
C ILE A 467 11.98 7.22 33.49
N THR A 468 12.19 8.13 34.42
CA THR A 468 11.72 9.52 34.33
C THR A 468 12.73 10.39 33.57
N SER A 469 12.29 11.52 33.04
CA SER A 469 13.17 12.49 32.36
C SER A 469 14.31 12.99 33.24
N SER A 470 14.09 13.13 34.55
CA SER A 470 15.14 13.52 35.51
C SER A 470 16.25 12.47 35.61
N ILE A 471 15.89 11.18 35.65
CA ILE A 471 16.87 10.08 35.69
C ILE A 471 17.61 9.99 34.35
N ASP A 472 16.89 10.12 33.24
CA ASP A 472 17.47 10.09 31.90
C ASP A 472 18.46 11.23 31.68
N THR A 473 18.11 12.45 32.11
CA THR A 473 19.01 13.62 32.07
C THR A 473 20.28 13.37 32.88
N ALA A 474 20.16 12.79 34.07
CA ALA A 474 21.32 12.45 34.90
C ALA A 474 22.24 11.44 34.20
N ASN A 475 21.66 10.36 33.65
CA ASN A 475 22.42 9.35 32.91
C ASN A 475 23.12 9.92 31.66
N LEU A 476 22.46 10.82 30.92
CA LEU A 476 23.04 11.47 29.76
C LEU A 476 24.25 12.34 30.14
N CYS A 477 24.18 13.03 31.28
CA CYS A 477 25.27 13.83 31.81
C CYS A 477 26.44 12.95 32.29
N ASP A 478 26.15 11.89 33.04
CA ASP A 478 27.16 10.94 33.53
C ASP A 478 27.89 10.23 32.37
N CYS A 479 27.16 9.91 31.29
CA CYS A 479 27.70 9.34 30.06
C CYS A 479 28.37 10.38 29.13
N LYS A 480 28.42 11.66 29.53
CA LYS A 480 29.00 12.76 28.73
C LYS A 480 28.35 12.95 27.36
N VAL A 481 27.06 12.66 27.25
CA VAL A 481 26.24 12.98 26.07
C VAL A 481 25.77 14.44 26.13
N ILE A 482 25.56 14.96 27.33
CA ILE A 482 25.33 16.38 27.62
C ILE A 482 26.31 16.85 28.70
N ASP A 483 26.71 18.11 28.64
CA ASP A 483 27.69 18.67 29.59
C ASP A 483 27.06 19.21 30.88
N VAL A 484 25.76 19.52 30.86
CA VAL A 484 25.03 20.12 31.96
C VAL A 484 23.64 19.50 32.12
N MET A 485 23.23 19.27 33.37
CA MET A 485 21.88 18.77 33.70
C MET A 485 20.86 19.91 33.68
N ASN A 486 20.45 20.36 32.50
CA ASN A 486 19.38 21.35 32.34
C ASN A 486 18.37 20.94 31.25
N GLY A 487 17.22 21.63 31.22
CA GLY A 487 16.12 21.33 30.29
C GLY A 487 16.52 21.49 28.82
N GLU A 488 17.24 22.55 28.47
CA GLU A 488 17.65 22.83 27.08
C GLU A 488 18.60 21.76 26.53
N ALA A 489 19.60 21.34 27.31
CA ALA A 489 20.55 20.30 26.92
C ALA A 489 19.85 18.94 26.77
N TYR A 490 18.90 18.63 27.67
CA TYR A 490 18.07 17.44 27.54
C TYR A 490 17.19 17.49 26.29
N GLU A 491 16.49 18.61 26.04
CA GLU A 491 15.63 18.79 24.87
C GLU A 491 16.38 18.56 23.56
N ALA A 492 17.60 19.11 23.43
CA ALA A 492 18.46 18.92 22.26
C ALA A 492 18.80 17.44 21.95
N VAL A 493 18.76 16.56 22.96
CA VAL A 493 18.94 15.11 22.80
C VAL A 493 17.59 14.41 22.63
N SER A 494 16.57 14.83 23.38
CA SER A 494 15.24 14.22 23.37
C SER A 494 14.50 14.42 22.04
N ASP A 495 14.76 15.54 21.35
CA ASP A 495 14.23 15.84 20.02
C ASP A 495 14.71 14.86 18.94
N LYS A 496 15.88 14.25 19.17
CA LYS A 496 16.44 13.20 18.31
C LYS A 496 15.73 11.84 18.48
N GLY A 497 14.82 11.71 19.44
CA GLY A 497 14.02 10.51 19.69
C GLY A 497 14.78 9.34 20.32
N ILE A 498 15.99 9.58 20.83
CA ILE A 498 16.90 8.54 21.35
C ILE A 498 16.84 8.35 22.87
N CYS A 499 16.18 9.24 23.59
CA CYS A 499 16.11 9.22 25.05
C CYS A 499 15.25 8.04 25.56
N ALA A 500 15.63 7.44 26.69
CA ALA A 500 14.93 6.30 27.26
C ALA A 500 13.67 6.70 28.07
N SER A 501 13.42 8.00 28.26
CA SER A 501 12.22 8.54 28.92
C SER A 501 11.25 9.30 28.01
N SER A 502 11.59 9.49 26.73
CA SER A 502 10.74 10.20 25.75
C SER A 502 10.90 9.75 24.29
N GLY A 503 11.88 8.89 24.02
CA GLY A 503 12.21 8.42 22.68
C GLY A 503 11.38 7.23 22.24
N SER A 504 11.43 6.94 20.94
CA SER A 504 10.89 5.70 20.37
C SER A 504 11.69 5.28 19.15
N VAL A 505 11.69 3.98 18.85
CA VAL A 505 12.37 3.43 17.67
C VAL A 505 11.83 4.06 16.40
N MET A 506 10.53 4.38 16.35
CA MET A 506 9.95 5.06 15.20
C MET A 506 10.55 6.45 14.97
N ARG A 507 10.74 7.27 16.03
CA ARG A 507 11.37 8.60 15.90
C ARG A 507 12.82 8.49 15.43
N ILE A 508 13.55 7.49 15.93
CA ILE A 508 14.92 7.20 15.47
C ILE A 508 14.93 6.86 13.99
N ALA A 509 14.03 5.96 13.58
CA ALA A 509 13.94 5.52 12.19
C ALA A 509 13.54 6.64 11.25
N GLN A 510 12.58 7.48 11.62
CA GLN A 510 12.19 8.66 10.83
C GLN A 510 13.42 9.54 10.61
N ARG A 511 14.15 9.90 11.68
CA ARG A 511 15.36 10.71 11.57
C ARG A 511 16.42 10.06 10.67
N ALA A 512 16.63 8.76 10.80
CA ALA A 512 17.63 8.00 10.05
C ALA A 512 17.24 7.76 8.58
N SER A 513 15.95 7.84 8.24
CA SER A 513 15.50 7.49 6.90
C SER A 513 15.95 8.49 5.85
N ARG A 514 16.45 7.98 4.72
CA ARG A 514 16.90 8.77 3.56
C ARG A 514 15.73 9.33 2.75
N TYR A 515 14.60 8.64 2.77
CA TYR A 515 13.44 8.97 1.95
C TYR A 515 12.37 9.68 2.78
N GLN A 516 11.57 10.53 2.13
CA GLN A 516 10.43 11.17 2.76
C GLN A 516 9.31 11.39 1.74
N ARG A 517 8.07 11.05 2.11
CA ARG A 517 6.89 11.32 1.26
C ARG A 517 6.32 12.72 1.49
N TYR A 518 6.39 13.22 2.72
CA TYR A 518 5.91 14.54 3.11
C TYR A 518 7.05 15.33 3.77
N GLU A 519 7.03 16.66 3.66
CA GLU A 519 8.13 17.52 4.11
C GLU A 519 8.32 17.52 5.63
N GLU A 520 7.24 17.35 6.41
CA GLU A 520 7.28 17.54 7.86
C GLU A 520 7.82 16.32 8.62
N ILE A 521 7.79 15.13 8.03
CA ILE A 521 8.20 13.89 8.67
C ILE A 521 8.93 13.01 7.66
N ARG A 522 10.18 12.65 7.98
CA ARG A 522 10.97 11.69 7.22
C ARG A 522 10.37 10.28 7.25
N GLY A 523 10.68 9.50 6.22
CA GLY A 523 10.12 8.18 5.98
C GLY A 523 8.89 8.22 5.07
N MET A 524 8.39 7.03 4.79
CA MET A 524 7.19 6.83 3.97
C MET A 524 5.93 7.01 4.82
N PHE A 525 4.82 7.35 4.18
CA PHE A 525 3.53 7.48 4.86
C PHE A 525 2.44 6.74 4.08
N LEU A 526 1.82 5.75 4.73
CA LEU A 526 0.73 4.98 4.14
C LEU A 526 -0.57 5.77 4.24
N SER A 527 -1.11 6.17 3.09
CA SER A 527 -2.19 7.17 3.02
C SER A 527 -3.59 6.53 2.92
N GLU A 528 -3.72 5.39 2.25
CA GLU A 528 -5.02 4.80 1.93
C GLU A 528 -5.61 4.03 3.13
N HIS A 529 -6.70 4.53 3.71
CA HIS A 529 -7.35 3.93 4.87
C HIS A 529 -8.59 3.11 4.47
N ARG A 530 -8.62 1.82 4.83
CA ARG A 530 -9.68 0.87 4.43
C ARG A 530 -10.47 0.25 5.59
N ARG A 531 -10.17 0.61 6.83
CA ARG A 531 -10.78 -0.02 8.02
C ARG A 531 -12.07 0.66 8.46
N CYS A 532 -11.96 1.90 8.90
CA CYS A 532 -13.05 2.72 9.41
C CYS A 532 -13.84 3.29 8.24
N VAL A 533 -15.15 3.44 8.39
CA VAL A 533 -15.94 4.28 7.48
C VAL A 533 -15.42 5.72 7.51
N SER A 534 -15.68 6.46 6.42
CA SER A 534 -15.21 7.83 6.20
C SER A 534 -15.45 8.76 7.40
N GLU A 535 -16.63 8.72 7.99
CA GLU A 535 -17.09 9.59 9.07
C GLU A 535 -16.24 9.43 10.34
N ILE A 536 -15.77 8.21 10.61
CA ILE A 536 -14.96 7.90 11.79
C ILE A 536 -13.52 8.34 11.55
N ILE A 537 -12.92 7.94 10.42
CA ILE A 537 -11.51 8.23 10.17
C ILE A 537 -11.26 9.71 9.90
N GLN A 538 -12.26 10.45 9.40
CA GLN A 538 -12.12 11.88 9.14
C GLN A 538 -11.81 12.67 10.41
N TYR A 539 -12.37 12.28 11.56
CA TYR A 539 -11.98 12.85 12.86
C TYR A 539 -10.47 12.68 13.13
N CYS A 540 -9.96 11.46 12.99
CA CYS A 540 -8.54 11.17 13.17
C CYS A 540 -7.68 11.93 12.15
N ASN A 541 -8.17 12.09 10.92
CA ASN A 541 -7.49 12.80 9.85
C ASN A 541 -7.37 14.30 10.12
N GLU A 542 -8.41 14.93 10.69
CA GLU A 542 -8.38 16.33 11.16
C GLU A 542 -7.50 16.48 12.40
N LEU A 543 -7.65 15.58 13.38
CA LEU A 543 -6.94 15.63 14.66
C LEU A 543 -5.42 15.46 14.50
N ALA A 544 -4.99 14.41 13.81
CA ALA A 544 -3.61 13.93 13.89
C ALA A 544 -2.87 13.99 12.54
N TYR A 545 -3.55 13.66 11.44
CA TYR A 545 -2.86 13.43 10.16
C TYR A 545 -2.95 14.59 9.17
N LYS A 546 -3.57 15.72 9.55
CA LYS A 546 -3.65 16.95 8.75
C LYS A 546 -4.16 16.72 7.31
N GLY A 547 -5.16 15.85 7.16
CA GLY A 547 -5.75 15.53 5.85
C GLY A 547 -4.96 14.52 4.99
N LYS A 548 -3.83 13.99 5.47
CA LYS A 548 -2.97 13.06 4.69
C LYS A 548 -3.56 11.67 4.50
N LEU A 549 -4.55 11.26 5.30
CA LEU A 549 -5.25 10.00 5.09
C LEU A 549 -6.32 10.13 4.01
N GLN A 550 -6.45 9.08 3.21
CA GLN A 550 -7.47 8.93 2.17
C GLN A 550 -8.48 7.85 2.61
N PRO A 551 -9.69 8.24 3.04
CA PRO A 551 -10.73 7.28 3.39
C PRO A 551 -11.23 6.55 2.13
N LEU A 552 -10.95 5.26 2.00
CA LEU A 552 -11.38 4.44 0.86
C LEU A 552 -12.58 3.55 1.18
N ARG A 553 -12.96 3.43 2.45
CA ARG A 553 -14.14 2.68 2.85
C ARG A 553 -15.37 3.60 2.82
N PRO A 554 -16.35 3.35 1.93
CA PRO A 554 -17.53 4.20 1.83
C PRO A 554 -18.43 4.02 3.06
N SER A 555 -19.26 5.04 3.30
CA SER A 555 -20.37 4.98 4.24
C SER A 555 -21.37 3.88 3.87
N VAL A 556 -22.00 3.27 4.87
CA VAL A 556 -22.99 2.21 4.67
C VAL A 556 -24.38 2.84 4.73
N LYS A 557 -25.14 2.75 3.63
CA LYS A 557 -26.54 3.21 3.60
C LYS A 557 -27.39 2.42 4.59
N ASP A 558 -28.34 3.09 5.23
CA ASP A 558 -29.30 2.50 6.17
C ASP A 558 -28.66 1.72 7.33
N PHE A 559 -27.47 2.16 7.76
CA PHE A 559 -26.74 1.53 8.84
C PHE A 559 -27.48 1.72 10.19
N PRO A 560 -27.64 0.66 11.03
CA PRO A 560 -28.55 0.64 12.18
C PRO A 560 -28.19 1.54 13.38
N LEU A 561 -27.11 2.32 13.27
CA LEU A 561 -26.55 3.20 14.28
C LEU A 561 -25.92 4.42 13.58
N PRO A 562 -25.73 5.56 14.26
CA PRO A 562 -24.84 6.59 13.75
C PRO A 562 -23.39 6.09 13.74
N HIS A 563 -22.62 6.49 12.71
CA HIS A 563 -21.18 6.20 12.65
C HIS A 563 -20.39 6.94 13.74
N MET A 564 -20.82 8.17 14.05
CA MET A 564 -20.33 8.98 15.17
C MET A 564 -21.51 9.31 16.08
N GLY A 565 -21.71 8.55 17.15
CA GLY A 565 -22.90 8.63 18.00
C GLY A 565 -22.62 9.08 19.42
N TYR A 566 -23.63 9.59 20.11
CA TYR A 566 -23.49 9.99 21.51
C TYR A 566 -24.73 9.77 22.36
N ALA A 567 -24.51 9.62 23.66
CA ALA A 567 -25.52 9.41 24.68
C ALA A 567 -25.23 10.33 25.88
N HIS A 568 -26.13 11.29 26.13
CA HIS A 568 -25.97 12.20 27.28
C HIS A 568 -26.33 11.49 28.60
N ILE A 569 -25.30 11.24 29.43
CA ILE A 569 -25.44 10.61 30.73
C ILE A 569 -25.16 11.63 31.84
N LYS A 570 -26.17 11.88 32.68
CA LYS A 570 -26.05 12.73 33.89
C LYS A 570 -25.49 11.91 35.07
N GLY A 571 -24.19 11.61 35.01
CA GLY A 571 -23.43 10.95 36.07
C GLY A 571 -22.44 11.88 36.77
N THR A 572 -22.05 11.53 37.99
CA THR A 572 -21.01 12.22 38.76
C THR A 572 -19.82 11.27 38.92
N PRO A 573 -18.59 11.67 38.56
CA PRO A 573 -17.41 10.85 38.77
C PRO A 573 -17.12 10.66 40.26
N MET A 574 -16.59 9.49 40.59
CA MET A 574 -16.11 9.12 41.91
C MET A 574 -14.61 8.82 41.86
N LEU A 575 -13.88 9.23 42.89
CA LEU A 575 -12.48 8.86 43.09
C LEU A 575 -12.40 7.48 43.77
N LYS A 576 -11.63 6.57 43.18
CA LYS A 576 -11.40 5.22 43.70
C LYS A 576 -9.94 4.83 43.46
N THR A 577 -9.21 4.60 44.55
CA THR A 577 -7.79 4.15 44.53
C THR A 577 -6.92 4.99 43.59
N GLY A 578 -6.97 6.32 43.68
CA GLY A 578 -6.18 7.23 42.84
C GLY A 578 -6.61 7.35 41.37
N SER A 579 -7.71 6.70 40.96
CA SER A 579 -8.30 6.75 39.62
C SER A 579 -9.76 7.23 39.71
N ARG A 580 -10.40 7.52 38.57
CA ARG A 580 -11.81 7.94 38.49
C ARG A 580 -12.72 6.86 37.89
N CYS A 581 -13.97 6.81 38.33
CA CYS A 581 -15.03 6.03 37.68
C CYS A 581 -16.37 6.79 37.70
N ASN A 582 -17.25 6.49 36.76
CA ASN A 582 -18.62 6.99 36.71
C ASN A 582 -19.56 5.78 36.58
N PRO A 583 -20.14 5.29 37.69
CA PRO A 583 -21.00 4.12 37.68
C PRO A 583 -22.25 4.27 36.81
N LYS A 584 -22.80 5.49 36.69
CA LYS A 584 -23.97 5.72 35.82
C LYS A 584 -23.65 5.56 34.34
N GLU A 585 -22.47 6.01 33.91
CA GLU A 585 -21.99 5.72 32.54
C GLU A 585 -21.85 4.21 32.33
N ALA A 586 -21.23 3.50 33.28
CA ALA A 586 -21.02 2.06 33.17
C ALA A 586 -22.34 1.28 33.08
N GLN A 587 -23.31 1.62 33.94
CA GLN A 587 -24.65 1.05 33.91
C GLN A 587 -25.33 1.31 32.56
N ALA A 588 -25.39 2.57 32.11
CA ALA A 588 -26.08 2.96 30.89
C ALA A 588 -25.50 2.27 29.64
N ILE A 589 -24.17 2.13 29.57
CA ILE A 589 -23.50 1.42 28.48
C ILE A 589 -23.93 -0.06 28.46
N VAL A 590 -23.88 -0.75 29.59
CA VAL A 590 -24.19 -2.18 29.66
C VAL A 590 -25.68 -2.45 29.38
N GLU A 591 -26.57 -1.62 29.90
CA GLU A 591 -28.01 -1.69 29.60
C GLU A 591 -28.28 -1.47 28.11
N TRP A 592 -27.61 -0.49 27.49
CA TRP A 592 -27.75 -0.22 26.06
C TRP A 592 -27.23 -1.38 25.21
N ILE A 593 -26.07 -1.97 25.54
CA ILE A 593 -25.56 -3.16 24.85
C ILE A 593 -26.56 -4.30 24.96
N LYS A 594 -27.06 -4.59 26.17
CA LYS A 594 -28.02 -5.67 26.41
C LYS A 594 -29.31 -5.50 25.60
N ALA A 595 -29.79 -4.26 25.46
CA ALA A 595 -30.98 -3.94 24.69
C ALA A 595 -30.78 -4.06 23.17
N ASN A 596 -29.55 -3.86 22.65
CA ASN A 596 -29.29 -3.74 21.21
C ASN A 596 -28.51 -4.93 20.60
N GLN A 597 -27.81 -5.73 21.41
CA GLN A 597 -26.88 -6.75 20.91
C GLN A 597 -27.52 -7.75 19.95
N ASN A 598 -28.76 -8.20 20.21
CA ASN A 598 -29.40 -9.21 19.37
C ASN A 598 -29.72 -8.67 17.97
N ARG A 599 -30.28 -7.45 17.91
CA ARG A 599 -30.60 -6.77 16.65
C ARG A 599 -29.34 -6.49 15.84
N LEU A 600 -28.28 -6.03 16.49
CA LEU A 600 -27.01 -5.71 15.84
C LEU A 600 -26.28 -6.97 15.36
N LEU A 601 -26.23 -8.02 16.19
CA LEU A 601 -25.68 -9.31 15.76
C LEU A 601 -26.43 -9.87 14.55
N ALA A 602 -27.77 -9.78 14.53
CA ALA A 602 -28.56 -10.21 13.37
C ALA A 602 -28.14 -9.44 12.10
N TYR A 603 -28.10 -8.11 12.16
CA TYR A 603 -27.66 -7.25 11.04
C TYR A 603 -26.28 -7.65 10.49
N TYR A 604 -25.31 -7.92 11.38
CA TYR A 604 -23.95 -8.28 10.96
C TYR A 604 -23.80 -9.72 10.49
N ASN A 605 -24.58 -10.65 11.04
CA ASN A 605 -24.41 -12.08 10.80
C ASN A 605 -25.26 -12.60 9.65
N GLU A 606 -26.41 -11.99 9.36
CA GLU A 606 -27.26 -12.36 8.22
C GLU A 606 -26.48 -12.40 6.88
N PRO A 607 -25.78 -11.33 6.44
CA PRO A 607 -25.01 -11.37 5.20
C PRO A 607 -23.79 -12.30 5.28
N ARG A 608 -23.22 -12.51 6.48
CA ARG A 608 -22.08 -13.42 6.68
C ARG A 608 -22.47 -14.87 6.48
N ILE A 609 -23.59 -15.28 7.07
CA ILE A 609 -24.13 -16.63 6.96
C ILE A 609 -24.46 -16.94 5.51
N LEU A 610 -25.06 -15.99 4.77
CA LEU A 610 -25.33 -16.14 3.34
C LEU A 610 -24.07 -16.35 2.50
N LYS A 611 -22.94 -15.80 2.93
CA LYS A 611 -21.62 -15.98 2.29
C LYS A 611 -20.83 -17.18 2.82
N GLY A 612 -21.40 -17.97 3.74
CA GLY A 612 -20.69 -19.07 4.41
C GLY A 612 -19.56 -18.60 5.35
N GLU A 613 -19.55 -17.33 5.74
CA GLU A 613 -18.59 -16.76 6.68
C GLU A 613 -18.96 -17.10 8.13
N LYS A 614 -17.94 -17.15 9.00
CA LYS A 614 -18.15 -17.35 10.44
C LYS A 614 -18.95 -16.17 11.03
N PRO A 615 -20.01 -16.42 11.81
CA PRO A 615 -20.75 -15.34 12.47
C PRO A 615 -19.89 -14.65 13.53
N LEU A 616 -20.09 -13.35 13.67
CA LEU A 616 -19.52 -12.54 14.75
C LEU A 616 -20.16 -12.88 16.10
N THR A 617 -19.33 -12.84 17.12
CA THR A 617 -19.69 -12.91 18.53
C THR A 617 -19.88 -11.51 19.14
N VAL A 618 -20.51 -11.41 20.32
CA VAL A 618 -20.64 -10.12 21.04
C VAL A 618 -19.27 -9.53 21.34
N ARG A 619 -18.30 -10.39 21.69
CA ARG A 619 -16.88 -10.02 21.87
C ARG A 619 -16.26 -9.34 20.65
N GLU A 620 -16.56 -9.78 19.43
CA GLU A 620 -16.02 -9.21 18.18
C GLU A 620 -16.80 -7.96 17.74
N LEU A 621 -18.08 -7.89 18.12
CA LEU A 621 -18.97 -6.77 17.80
C LEU A 621 -18.63 -5.52 18.61
N PHE A 622 -18.45 -5.65 19.94
CA PHE A 622 -18.29 -4.50 20.86
C PHE A 622 -16.91 -4.41 21.52
N GLY A 623 -16.44 -3.19 21.74
CA GLY A 623 -15.34 -2.87 22.66
C GLY A 623 -15.61 -1.58 23.42
N ILE A 624 -15.15 -1.50 24.67
CA ILE A 624 -15.34 -0.33 25.52
C ILE A 624 -14.00 0.25 25.93
N VAL A 625 -13.80 1.54 25.63
CA VAL A 625 -12.59 2.31 25.95
C VAL A 625 -12.91 3.36 27.01
N THR A 626 -12.01 3.51 27.97
CA THR A 626 -12.08 4.57 28.97
C THR A 626 -10.68 5.01 29.39
N PRO A 627 -10.44 6.31 29.72
CA PRO A 627 -9.13 6.77 30.16
C PRO A 627 -8.69 6.19 31.51
N PHE A 628 -9.59 5.61 32.31
CA PHE A 628 -9.33 5.30 33.72
C PHE A 628 -9.43 3.81 34.07
N THR A 629 -8.44 3.30 34.81
CA THR A 629 -8.42 1.92 35.31
C THR A 629 -9.58 1.61 36.26
N ALA A 630 -9.98 2.57 37.11
CA ALA A 630 -11.14 2.38 37.99
C ALA A 630 -12.44 2.24 37.19
N GLN A 631 -12.64 3.00 36.11
CA GLN A 631 -13.80 2.85 35.23
C GLN A 631 -13.77 1.53 34.46
N LYS A 632 -12.61 1.10 33.97
CA LYS A 632 -12.42 -0.24 33.39
C LYS A 632 -12.94 -1.33 34.34
N ASN A 633 -12.54 -1.26 35.61
CA ASN A 633 -12.93 -2.27 36.60
C ASN A 633 -14.43 -2.20 36.91
N GLU A 634 -15.01 -0.99 36.95
CA GLU A 634 -16.44 -0.79 37.12
C GLU A 634 -17.22 -1.40 35.94
N LEU A 635 -16.85 -1.07 34.69
CA LEU A 635 -17.43 -1.64 33.48
C LEU A 635 -17.37 -3.17 33.47
N LYS A 636 -16.22 -3.76 33.83
CA LYS A 636 -16.07 -5.22 33.92
C LYS A 636 -17.04 -5.86 34.93
N ARG A 637 -17.28 -5.20 36.06
CA ARG A 637 -18.27 -5.68 37.05
C ARG A 637 -19.68 -5.70 36.45
N TRP A 638 -20.09 -4.58 35.85
CA TRP A 638 -21.41 -4.47 35.20
C TRP A 638 -21.59 -5.47 34.05
N LEU A 639 -20.58 -5.62 33.19
CA LEU A 639 -20.58 -6.59 32.11
C LEU A 639 -20.71 -8.03 32.61
N ASN A 640 -19.93 -8.41 33.63
CA ASN A 640 -20.01 -9.75 34.21
C ASN A 640 -21.39 -10.03 34.80
N ASN A 641 -21.96 -9.07 35.56
CA ASN A 641 -23.29 -9.19 36.14
C ASN A 641 -24.39 -9.31 35.07
N ALA A 642 -24.17 -8.73 33.89
CA ALA A 642 -25.10 -8.82 32.75
C ALA A 642 -24.90 -10.06 31.86
N GLY A 643 -23.93 -10.93 32.16
CA GLY A 643 -23.59 -12.08 31.32
C GLY A 643 -22.78 -11.72 30.06
N LEU A 644 -22.18 -10.53 30.02
CA LEU A 644 -21.44 -9.96 28.88
C LEU A 644 -19.93 -9.84 29.18
N GLY A 645 -19.41 -10.65 30.09
CA GLY A 645 -18.02 -10.60 30.56
C GLY A 645 -16.95 -10.84 29.47
N GLU A 646 -17.35 -11.37 28.31
CA GLU A 646 -16.47 -11.54 27.16
C GLU A 646 -16.16 -10.24 26.39
N ILE A 647 -16.97 -9.19 26.58
CA ILE A 647 -16.74 -7.88 25.97
C ILE A 647 -15.47 -7.26 26.56
N THR A 648 -14.60 -6.79 25.68
CA THR A 648 -13.35 -6.16 26.11
C THR A 648 -13.63 -4.73 26.60
N ALA A 649 -13.46 -4.51 27.91
CA ALA A 649 -13.46 -3.19 28.52
C ALA A 649 -12.06 -2.86 29.08
N GLY A 650 -11.50 -1.71 28.69
CA GLY A 650 -10.18 -1.31 29.15
C GLY A 650 -9.75 0.11 28.79
N THR A 651 -8.52 0.43 29.17
CA THR A 651 -7.86 1.65 28.72
C THR A 651 -7.45 1.53 27.27
N VAL A 652 -6.99 2.63 26.66
CA VAL A 652 -6.58 2.66 25.24
C VAL A 652 -5.56 1.55 24.90
N HIS A 653 -4.65 1.25 25.83
CA HIS A 653 -3.68 0.15 25.73
C HIS A 653 -4.32 -1.25 25.66
N ALA A 654 -5.52 -1.45 26.22
CA ALA A 654 -6.18 -2.76 26.26
C ALA A 654 -6.86 -3.13 24.93
N LEU A 655 -7.16 -2.15 24.07
CA LEU A 655 -7.62 -2.36 22.69
C LEU A 655 -6.50 -2.14 21.66
N GLN A 656 -5.25 -2.08 22.10
CA GLN A 656 -4.11 -1.96 21.20
C GLN A 656 -4.00 -3.21 20.32
N GLY A 657 -4.01 -3.00 19.00
CA GLY A 657 -4.04 -4.08 18.02
C GLY A 657 -5.39 -4.82 17.89
N ALA A 658 -6.42 -4.41 18.64
CA ALA A 658 -7.75 -5.03 18.60
C ALA A 658 -8.80 -4.02 18.10
N GLU A 659 -9.41 -4.32 16.95
CA GLU A 659 -10.48 -3.53 16.33
C GLU A 659 -11.86 -4.14 16.62
N ARG A 660 -12.91 -3.32 16.60
CA ARG A 660 -14.30 -3.75 16.81
C ARG A 660 -15.21 -3.08 15.80
N GLN A 661 -16.34 -3.72 15.49
CA GLN A 661 -17.34 -3.08 14.64
C GLN A 661 -17.86 -1.80 15.33
N ILE A 662 -18.15 -1.92 16.62
CA ILE A 662 -18.67 -0.84 17.46
C ILE A 662 -17.74 -0.63 18.65
N VAL A 663 -17.24 0.60 18.81
CA VAL A 663 -16.47 1.03 19.99
C VAL A 663 -17.28 2.03 20.79
N ILE A 664 -17.34 1.82 22.09
CA ILE A 664 -18.01 2.69 23.05
C ILE A 664 -16.97 3.38 23.92
N PHE A 665 -17.02 4.70 24.02
CA PHE A 665 -16.13 5.51 24.83
C PHE A 665 -16.85 6.07 26.07
N SER A 666 -16.27 5.83 27.25
CA SER A 666 -16.73 6.37 28.53
C SER A 666 -15.71 7.41 29.03
N PRO A 667 -15.99 8.72 28.92
CA PRO A 667 -15.09 9.79 29.32
C PRO A 667 -14.99 9.96 30.83
N VAL A 668 -15.97 9.49 31.62
CA VAL A 668 -16.04 9.55 33.09
C VAL A 668 -16.29 10.94 33.67
N TYR A 669 -15.86 12.02 33.01
CA TYR A 669 -15.90 13.38 33.53
C TYR A 669 -17.31 13.97 33.65
N SER A 670 -17.42 15.00 34.50
CA SER A 670 -18.61 15.83 34.67
C SER A 670 -18.41 17.23 34.08
N TYR A 671 -19.49 18.00 33.98
CA TYR A 671 -19.45 19.39 33.47
C TYR A 671 -18.62 20.36 34.33
N ASN A 672 -18.26 19.98 35.56
CA ASN A 672 -17.42 20.78 36.46
C ASN A 672 -15.91 20.53 36.26
N ASP A 673 -15.54 19.53 35.47
CA ASP A 673 -14.15 19.21 35.18
C ASP A 673 -13.68 20.07 33.99
N ASN A 674 -12.51 20.71 34.10
CA ASN A 674 -11.95 21.60 33.06
C ASN A 674 -10.70 21.05 32.38
N ASN A 675 -10.10 19.99 32.92
CA ASN A 675 -8.86 19.38 32.43
C ASN A 675 -9.06 17.89 32.16
N PHE A 676 -9.15 17.54 30.88
CA PHE A 676 -9.40 16.17 30.46
C PHE A 676 -8.10 15.47 30.06
N PHE A 677 -7.92 14.24 30.50
CA PHE A 677 -6.75 13.44 30.18
C PHE A 677 -6.64 13.17 28.67
N PHE A 678 -7.79 12.99 28.01
CA PHE A 678 -7.87 12.80 26.56
C PHE A 678 -7.58 14.05 25.72
N ASP A 679 -7.40 15.23 26.36
CA ASP A 679 -7.02 16.48 25.68
C ASP A 679 -5.54 16.85 25.85
N LYS A 680 -4.76 16.06 26.58
CA LYS A 680 -3.32 16.35 26.81
C LYS A 680 -2.45 16.13 25.56
N GLY A 681 -2.98 15.44 24.55
CA GLY A 681 -2.31 15.13 23.30
C GLY A 681 -3.29 14.42 22.37
N GLU A 682 -2.86 14.18 21.13
CA GLU A 682 -3.72 13.62 20.07
C GLU A 682 -3.93 12.11 20.23
N SER A 683 -2.93 11.40 20.76
CA SER A 683 -2.83 9.94 20.75
C SER A 683 -4.02 9.21 21.37
N MET A 684 -4.58 9.71 22.48
CA MET A 684 -5.64 8.99 23.19
C MET A 684 -6.92 8.86 22.36
N LEU A 685 -7.46 9.98 21.87
CA LEU A 685 -8.69 9.96 21.08
C LEU A 685 -8.42 9.46 19.66
N ASN A 686 -7.26 9.76 19.08
CA ASN A 686 -6.86 9.19 17.79
C ASN A 686 -6.92 7.65 17.84
N VAL A 687 -6.34 7.04 18.88
CA VAL A 687 -6.39 5.58 19.04
C VAL A 687 -7.80 5.10 19.37
N ALA A 688 -8.51 5.73 20.32
CA ALA A 688 -9.84 5.28 20.73
C ALA A 688 -10.84 5.26 19.55
N VAL A 689 -10.86 6.32 18.74
CA VAL A 689 -11.78 6.46 17.60
C VAL A 689 -11.39 5.50 16.48
N SER A 690 -10.09 5.39 16.14
CA SER A 690 -9.61 4.51 15.06
C SER A 690 -9.71 2.99 15.34
N ARG A 691 -10.15 2.58 16.54
CA ARG A 691 -10.51 1.17 16.84
C ARG A 691 -11.90 0.78 16.34
N ALA A 692 -12.78 1.75 16.05
CA ALA A 692 -14.11 1.50 15.52
C ALA A 692 -14.08 1.28 14.00
N LYS A 693 -14.72 0.23 13.50
CA LYS A 693 -14.93 0.06 12.05
C LYS A 693 -16.15 0.82 11.56
N ASP A 694 -17.28 0.67 12.27
CA ASP A 694 -18.58 1.15 11.81
C ASP A 694 -19.25 2.13 12.77
N SER A 695 -19.00 2.06 14.08
CA SER A 695 -19.53 3.06 15.01
C SER A 695 -18.59 3.38 16.14
N PHE A 696 -18.40 4.67 16.38
CA PHE A 696 -17.82 5.19 17.61
C PHE A 696 -18.90 5.90 18.41
N LEU A 697 -19.20 5.40 19.62
CA LEU A 697 -20.30 5.88 20.45
C LEU A 697 -19.78 6.44 21.77
N VAL A 698 -20.13 7.68 22.12
CA VAL A 698 -19.71 8.31 23.39
C VAL A 698 -20.84 8.30 24.40
N PHE A 699 -20.62 7.70 25.57
CA PHE A 699 -21.57 7.68 26.68
C PHE A 699 -21.02 8.50 27.83
N GLY A 700 -21.51 9.72 28.01
CA GLY A 700 -20.98 10.62 29.04
C GLY A 700 -21.73 11.94 29.10
N ASN A 701 -21.21 12.87 29.89
CA ASN A 701 -21.82 14.20 30.00
C ASN A 701 -21.47 15.05 28.77
N MET A 702 -22.38 15.14 27.80
CA MET A 702 -22.17 15.92 26.56
C MET A 702 -21.77 17.38 26.76
N LYS A 703 -22.01 17.98 27.94
CA LYS A 703 -21.59 19.37 28.23
C LYS A 703 -20.07 19.55 28.31
N ILE A 704 -19.28 18.48 28.40
CA ILE A 704 -17.81 18.56 28.41
C ILE A 704 -17.22 18.69 26.99
N PHE A 705 -18.04 18.49 25.95
CA PHE A 705 -17.63 18.55 24.56
C PHE A 705 -18.06 19.89 23.97
N ASP A 706 -17.09 20.77 23.72
CA ASP A 706 -17.32 22.12 23.19
C ASP A 706 -16.85 22.23 21.74
N GLN A 707 -17.78 22.45 20.80
CA GLN A 707 -17.48 22.56 19.36
C GLN A 707 -16.58 23.74 19.01
N ALA A 708 -16.51 24.78 19.86
CA ALA A 708 -15.64 25.93 19.65
C ALA A 708 -14.17 25.64 20.04
N SER A 709 -13.93 24.58 20.81
CA SER A 709 -12.59 24.20 21.26
C SER A 709 -11.80 23.52 20.13
N LEU A 710 -10.54 23.90 19.99
CA LEU A 710 -9.57 23.23 19.09
C LEU A 710 -8.90 22.02 19.73
N LYS A 711 -9.22 21.71 21.00
CA LYS A 711 -8.69 20.53 21.69
C LYS A 711 -9.25 19.24 21.05
N PRO A 712 -8.62 18.07 21.26
CA PRO A 712 -9.08 16.80 20.72
C PRO A 712 -10.58 16.51 20.95
N SER A 713 -11.08 16.84 22.14
CA SER A 713 -12.50 16.72 22.50
C SER A 713 -13.42 17.70 21.75
N GLY A 714 -12.95 18.90 21.46
CA GLY A 714 -13.73 19.90 20.72
C GLY A 714 -13.86 19.57 19.24
N ILE A 715 -12.78 19.07 18.63
CA ILE A 715 -12.83 18.49 17.29
C ILE A 715 -13.83 17.33 17.28
N LEU A 716 -13.77 16.43 18.28
CA LEU A 716 -14.69 15.28 18.37
C LEU A 716 -16.16 15.75 18.49
N ALA A 717 -16.40 16.83 19.23
CA ALA A 717 -17.73 17.43 19.39
C ALA A 717 -18.35 17.83 18.03
N LYS A 718 -17.55 18.33 17.09
CA LYS A 718 -18.02 18.69 15.74
C LYS A 718 -18.63 17.48 15.04
N PHE A 719 -17.93 16.34 15.07
CA PHE A 719 -18.38 15.09 14.44
C PHE A 719 -19.57 14.46 15.19
N LEU A 720 -19.55 14.46 16.53
CA LEU A 720 -20.63 13.89 17.33
C LEU A 720 -21.94 14.66 17.14
N PHE A 721 -21.89 15.99 17.09
CA PHE A 721 -23.08 16.84 17.05
C PHE A 721 -23.42 17.35 15.63
N GLU A 722 -22.75 16.83 14.59
CA GLU A 722 -22.96 17.23 13.19
C GLU A 722 -24.43 17.04 12.77
N LYS A 723 -25.05 15.94 13.22
CA LYS A 723 -26.43 15.56 12.89
C LYS A 723 -27.21 15.26 14.17
N SER A 724 -28.46 15.69 14.25
CA SER A 724 -29.33 15.37 15.40
C SER A 724 -29.56 13.86 15.58
N GLU A 725 -29.48 13.10 14.48
CA GLU A 725 -29.60 11.63 14.45
C GLU A 725 -28.45 10.90 15.13
N ASN A 726 -27.32 11.59 15.39
CA ASN A 726 -26.20 11.03 16.12
C ASN A 726 -26.53 10.78 17.60
N GLN A 727 -27.59 11.39 18.13
CA GLN A 727 -28.04 11.18 19.49
C GLN A 727 -28.71 9.81 19.65
N LEU A 728 -28.16 8.98 20.54
CA LEU A 728 -28.71 7.68 20.89
C LEU A 728 -29.89 7.82 21.87
N ASN A 729 -30.92 7.04 21.63
CA ASN A 729 -32.04 6.86 22.56
C ASN A 729 -31.64 5.87 23.67
N VAL A 730 -31.14 6.38 24.80
CA VAL A 730 -30.68 5.54 25.95
C VAL A 730 -31.76 5.42 27.04
N VAL A 731 -32.90 6.08 26.89
CA VAL A 731 -33.97 6.07 27.89
C VAL A 731 -35.16 5.25 27.38
N LYS A 732 -35.42 4.09 27.99
CA LYS A 732 -36.81 3.63 28.13
C LYS A 732 -37.48 4.62 29.07
N LYS A 733 -38.52 5.32 28.60
CA LYS A 733 -39.53 5.85 29.51
C LYS A 733 -40.11 4.62 30.21
N GLU A 734 -39.68 4.34 31.43
CA GLU A 734 -40.52 3.59 32.36
C GLU A 734 -41.83 4.37 32.45
N ARG A 735 -42.90 3.74 31.97
CA ARG A 735 -44.27 4.14 32.27
C ARG A 735 -44.74 3.32 33.44
#